data_AF-A0A7W1ZU98-F1
#
_entry.id   AF-A0A7W1ZU98-F1
#
_cell.length_a   1.000
_cell.length_b   1.000
_cell.length_c   1.000
_cell.angle_alpha   90.00
_cell.angle_beta   90.00
_cell.angle_gamma   90.00
#
_symmetry.space_group_name_H-M   'P 1'
#
loop_
_entity.id
_entity.type
_entity.pdbx_description
1 polymer ?
#
loop_
_entity_poly.entity_id
_entity_poly.type
_entity_poly.pdbx_seq_one_letter_code
_entity_poly.pdbx_strand_id
1 'polypeptide(L)'
;MTLVRFLYTICLLVFSGRCAAQNSLHLEVAGNSDKGFIVNVYEGHQLRITRTEEFSLQLFNTDLSTTASINSWKADKWTGNDTSVTLSKISYIKEFDAALDVSVHYEIIARHIVKKTVRLFQPSMPGMYYIIRETDRPAADPVKYASFEHNNFPGGFIHEMFPAVGWVTADNQVVTFLTDAGYKNQYTRTTRRRFSGRGGGFVGMRKLPDPELFSVATAKEQAGHDHYIRQTYGEMYNLDAGKTIILNPGPGRKEGNTDISTDDSVTTLNCHGGDKAGIAFFSPLKDQHVYTISFLCKGSAPLALKLFRIKNSRQTVELEDGLKYIDAFPVQQNEWTLFKGSILVPYIENDSICLFIGTLSGKQSIIKIKELKIEEHIPQREPYNILELGRAMEKTSYAVIEPYKDHQQFMIAAQTNLAEAMGFGGSQIEKMLYANFNMLTWITSVNDTTPFNVPNMNYMPDMYNRDCFFAAVSTYNRDLNLSLWDQWAKTQTTKGAIGTIITPYMGSVEAKDNEASIEWLIWAMLNKRRFGVQLPQERIKRTVDYVLNEFDSAADGICRSHFPLCQIDIIDFNPKTDRLAVNQGMLVIALKVIKELGFNIGDVRIEKAERGYREFYDVKRKHLIYDKKYPDLISLNDLEPEFFSLWLFNKPLLTDEMVINHLDQIPVLNKTGNSPHPEFGTTAPILIHLTKYKKGYAYLSKNYQPF
;
A
#
# COMPACT_ATOMS: atom_id res chain seq x y z
N MET A 1 -12.79 64.59 21.39
CA MET A 1 -11.81 63.49 21.45
C MET A 1 -12.51 62.12 21.41
N THR A 2 -13.03 61.65 20.29
CA THR A 2 -13.21 62.26 18.97
C THR A 2 -13.94 61.23 18.11
N LEU A 3 -14.83 61.71 17.24
CA LEU A 3 -15.39 61.01 16.08
C LEU A 3 -14.36 60.12 15.35
N VAL A 4 -13.08 60.51 15.41
CA VAL A 4 -11.89 59.75 14.96
C VAL A 4 -11.79 58.34 15.55
N ARG A 5 -12.07 58.10 16.85
CA ARG A 5 -12.04 56.75 17.44
C ARG A 5 -13.16 55.86 16.91
N PHE A 6 -14.36 56.43 16.72
CA PHE A 6 -15.51 55.70 16.18
C PHE A 6 -15.33 55.37 14.69
N LEU A 7 -14.77 56.31 13.91
CA LEU A 7 -14.33 56.08 12.53
C LEU A 7 -13.17 55.08 12.46
N TYR A 8 -12.22 55.08 13.40
CA TYR A 8 -11.16 54.08 13.47
C TYR A 8 -11.71 52.67 13.76
N THR A 9 -12.69 52.55 14.65
CA THR A 9 -13.31 51.25 14.96
C THR A 9 -14.17 50.72 13.81
N ILE A 10 -14.90 51.59 13.09
CA ILE A 10 -15.64 51.21 11.88
C ILE A 10 -14.67 50.89 10.73
N CYS A 11 -13.59 51.65 10.55
CA CYS A 11 -12.56 51.31 9.57
C CYS A 11 -11.86 49.99 9.94
N LEU A 12 -11.57 49.72 11.21
CA LEU A 12 -11.00 48.44 11.65
C LEU A 12 -11.96 47.27 11.43
N LEU A 13 -13.27 47.43 11.67
CA LEU A 13 -14.28 46.40 11.42
C LEU A 13 -14.53 46.17 9.91
N VAL A 14 -14.47 47.21 9.09
CA VAL A 14 -14.58 47.12 7.62
C VAL A 14 -13.29 46.57 7.00
N PHE A 15 -12.11 46.87 7.55
CA PHE A 15 -10.84 46.27 7.12
C PHE A 15 -10.68 44.82 7.61
N SER A 16 -11.11 44.47 8.82
CA SER A 16 -11.10 43.08 9.30
C SER A 16 -12.15 42.22 8.59
N GLY A 17 -13.31 42.79 8.25
CA GLY A 17 -14.33 42.14 7.43
C GLY A 17 -13.92 41.95 5.96
N ARG A 18 -13.13 42.88 5.39
CA ARG A 18 -12.57 42.75 4.03
C ARG A 18 -11.34 41.84 3.97
N CYS A 19 -10.49 41.79 5.00
CA CYS A 19 -9.38 40.84 5.07
C CYS A 19 -9.84 39.40 5.30
N ALA A 20 -10.99 39.17 5.95
CA ALA A 20 -11.56 37.83 6.13
C ALA A 20 -12.19 37.27 4.84
N ALA A 21 -12.66 38.14 3.93
CA ALA A 21 -13.27 37.76 2.66
C ALA A 21 -12.25 37.53 1.52
N GLN A 22 -10.96 37.75 1.76
CA GLN A 22 -9.96 37.79 0.68
C GLN A 22 -9.29 36.44 0.40
N ASN A 23 -9.49 35.44 1.26
CA ASN A 23 -8.84 34.12 1.17
C ASN A 23 -9.85 32.96 1.32
N SER A 24 -11.04 33.07 0.72
CA SER A 24 -11.98 31.96 0.60
C SER A 24 -11.92 31.39 -0.81
N LEU A 25 -11.93 30.06 -0.91
CA LEU A 25 -12.10 29.41 -2.19
C LEU A 25 -13.51 29.66 -2.73
N HIS A 26 -13.62 29.80 -4.05
CA HIS A 26 -14.90 29.80 -4.76
C HIS A 26 -14.76 29.20 -6.16
N LEU A 27 -15.87 28.71 -6.69
CA LEU A 27 -15.99 28.08 -7.99
C LEU A 27 -16.65 29.03 -8.98
N GLU A 28 -16.13 29.11 -10.20
CA GLU A 28 -16.80 29.83 -11.28
C GLU A 28 -16.92 28.95 -12.52
N VAL A 29 -18.10 28.98 -13.13
CA VAL A 29 -18.33 28.33 -14.41
C VAL A 29 -17.84 29.22 -15.54
N ALA A 30 -16.94 28.71 -16.37
CA ALA A 30 -16.47 29.37 -17.58
C ALA A 30 -17.04 28.68 -18.83
N GLY A 31 -17.36 29.46 -19.86
CA GLY A 31 -17.92 28.97 -21.12
C GLY A 31 -19.36 29.41 -21.37
N ASN A 32 -20.00 28.80 -22.36
CA ASN A 32 -21.39 29.06 -22.74
C ASN A 32 -21.99 27.83 -23.43
N SER A 33 -23.28 27.87 -23.78
CA SER A 33 -23.99 26.76 -24.44
C SER A 33 -23.34 26.29 -25.75
N ASP A 34 -22.65 27.18 -26.46
CA ASP A 34 -22.07 26.89 -27.77
C ASP A 34 -20.68 26.25 -27.66
N LYS A 35 -19.89 26.72 -26.68
CA LYS A 35 -18.50 26.28 -26.45
C LYS A 35 -18.38 25.19 -25.38
N GLY A 36 -19.45 24.94 -24.64
CA GLY A 36 -19.50 24.09 -23.45
C GLY A 36 -18.96 24.77 -22.19
N PHE A 37 -19.33 24.21 -21.04
CA PHE A 37 -18.98 24.70 -19.71
C PHE A 37 -17.86 23.89 -19.06
N ILE A 38 -17.03 24.59 -18.29
CA ILE A 38 -16.00 24.06 -17.39
C ILE A 38 -16.05 24.80 -16.04
N VAL A 39 -15.37 24.28 -15.01
CA VAL A 39 -15.20 24.94 -13.71
C VAL A 39 -13.77 25.43 -13.53
N ASN A 40 -13.64 26.69 -13.14
CA ASN A 40 -12.43 27.31 -12.61
C ASN A 40 -12.47 27.37 -11.09
N VAL A 41 -11.31 27.27 -10.44
CA VAL A 41 -11.17 27.40 -8.98
C VAL A 41 -10.38 28.66 -8.65
N TYR A 42 -10.97 29.51 -7.82
CA TYR A 42 -10.38 30.77 -7.37
C TYR A 42 -10.09 30.74 -5.87
N GLU A 43 -9.09 31.52 -5.47
CA GLU A 43 -8.86 31.91 -4.08
C GLU A 43 -8.92 33.44 -4.00
N GLY A 44 -9.97 33.97 -3.37
CA GLY A 44 -10.28 35.39 -3.50
C GLY A 44 -10.45 35.76 -4.98
N HIS A 45 -9.75 36.78 -5.47
CA HIS A 45 -9.83 37.15 -6.91
C HIS A 45 -8.83 36.43 -7.81
N GLN A 46 -7.97 35.57 -7.26
CA GLN A 46 -6.91 34.93 -8.02
C GLN A 46 -7.38 33.59 -8.57
N LEU A 47 -7.30 33.41 -9.89
CA LEU A 47 -7.51 32.12 -10.52
C LEU A 47 -6.36 31.20 -10.12
N ARG A 48 -6.67 30.05 -9.50
CA ARG A 48 -5.67 29.08 -9.05
C ARG A 48 -5.60 27.86 -9.94
N ILE A 49 -6.77 27.38 -10.38
CA ILE A 49 -6.90 26.21 -11.25
C ILE A 49 -7.82 26.55 -12.41
N THR A 50 -7.35 26.30 -13.61
CA THR A 50 -8.15 26.36 -14.83
C THR A 50 -7.96 25.10 -15.65
N ARG A 51 -8.83 24.92 -16.65
CA ARG A 51 -8.84 23.73 -17.49
C ARG A 51 -9.24 24.10 -18.92
N THR A 52 -8.75 23.35 -19.89
CA THR A 52 -9.24 23.44 -21.27
C THR A 52 -10.45 22.55 -21.51
N GLU A 53 -10.63 21.52 -20.68
CA GLU A 53 -11.71 20.54 -20.64
C GLU A 53 -11.85 19.98 -19.21
N GLU A 54 -12.98 19.39 -18.86
CA GLU A 54 -13.10 18.73 -17.54
C GLU A 54 -12.29 17.43 -17.46
N PHE A 55 -12.29 16.69 -18.57
CA PHE A 55 -11.50 15.49 -18.79
C PHE A 55 -11.51 15.10 -20.27
N SER A 56 -10.62 14.18 -20.64
CA SER A 56 -10.72 13.39 -21.85
C SER A 56 -11.07 11.94 -21.52
N LEU A 57 -11.80 11.28 -22.42
CA LEU A 57 -12.30 9.92 -22.23
C LEU A 57 -12.03 9.09 -23.48
N GLN A 58 -11.38 7.95 -23.30
CA GLN A 58 -11.29 6.91 -24.31
C GLN A 58 -12.20 5.76 -23.90
N LEU A 59 -12.96 5.23 -24.85
CA LEU A 59 -13.90 4.15 -24.63
C LEU A 59 -13.62 3.02 -25.61
N PHE A 60 -13.79 1.79 -25.17
CA PHE A 60 -13.54 0.59 -25.96
C PHE A 60 -14.66 -0.41 -25.70
N ASN A 61 -15.09 -1.12 -26.73
CA ASN A 61 -15.94 -2.29 -26.51
C ASN A 61 -15.12 -3.43 -25.87
N THR A 62 -15.78 -4.44 -25.31
CA THR A 62 -15.13 -5.45 -24.46
C THR A 62 -14.18 -6.40 -25.19
N ASP A 63 -14.25 -6.49 -26.53
CA ASP A 63 -13.28 -7.24 -27.35
C ASP A 63 -12.18 -6.38 -27.96
N LEU A 64 -12.17 -5.07 -27.64
CA LEU A 64 -11.21 -4.07 -28.10
C LEU A 64 -11.16 -3.83 -29.62
N SER A 65 -12.14 -4.33 -30.39
CA SER A 65 -12.20 -4.14 -31.85
C SER A 65 -12.63 -2.74 -32.27
N THR A 66 -13.34 -2.00 -31.40
CA THR A 66 -13.86 -0.66 -31.68
C THR A 66 -13.52 0.29 -30.54
N THR A 67 -13.05 1.50 -30.89
CA THR A 67 -12.66 2.56 -29.96
C THR A 67 -13.40 3.84 -30.30
N ALA A 68 -13.80 4.58 -29.27
CA ALA A 68 -14.32 5.94 -29.37
C ALA A 68 -13.52 6.88 -28.45
N SER A 69 -13.50 8.17 -28.75
CA SER A 69 -12.78 9.14 -27.93
C SER A 69 -13.52 10.48 -27.84
N ILE A 70 -13.57 11.01 -26.61
CA ILE A 70 -13.99 12.38 -26.31
C ILE A 70 -12.76 13.12 -25.79
N ASN A 71 -12.06 13.82 -26.67
CA ASN A 71 -10.76 14.42 -26.34
C ASN A 71 -10.87 15.65 -25.44
N SER A 72 -12.01 16.35 -25.44
CA SER A 72 -12.22 17.57 -24.67
C SER A 72 -13.65 17.64 -24.17
N TRP A 73 -13.99 16.82 -23.17
CA TRP A 73 -15.35 16.82 -22.64
C TRP A 73 -15.62 18.15 -21.93
N LYS A 74 -16.73 18.79 -22.32
CA LYS A 74 -17.31 19.98 -21.71
C LYS A 74 -18.81 19.76 -21.61
N ALA A 75 -19.40 20.27 -20.54
CA ALA A 75 -20.83 20.14 -20.34
C ALA A 75 -21.63 21.09 -21.25
N ASP A 76 -22.87 20.72 -21.59
CA ASP A 76 -23.82 21.61 -22.25
C ASP A 76 -24.70 22.36 -21.24
N LYS A 77 -24.75 21.87 -19.99
CA LYS A 77 -25.55 22.41 -18.90
C LYS A 77 -24.76 22.43 -17.60
N TRP A 78 -25.09 23.38 -16.73
CA TRP A 78 -24.59 23.44 -15.37
C TRP A 78 -25.67 23.89 -14.40
N THR A 79 -25.51 23.54 -13.13
CA THR A 79 -26.32 24.01 -12.00
C THR A 79 -25.42 24.22 -10.79
N GLY A 80 -25.88 24.99 -9.81
CA GLY A 80 -25.17 25.21 -8.55
C GLY A 80 -24.87 26.68 -8.26
N ASN A 81 -23.83 26.92 -7.48
CA ASN A 81 -23.37 28.21 -7.01
C ASN A 81 -21.83 28.24 -6.88
N ASP A 82 -21.30 29.23 -6.17
CA ASP A 82 -19.87 29.47 -5.97
C ASP A 82 -19.17 28.48 -5.00
N THR A 83 -19.91 27.58 -4.36
CA THR A 83 -19.37 26.55 -3.45
C THR A 83 -19.65 25.12 -3.92
N SER A 84 -20.63 24.94 -4.81
CA SER A 84 -20.97 23.63 -5.37
C SER A 84 -21.49 23.81 -6.80
N VAL A 85 -20.86 23.13 -7.76
CA VAL A 85 -21.24 23.18 -9.18
C VAL A 85 -21.39 21.77 -9.72
N THR A 86 -22.49 21.52 -10.44
CA THR A 86 -22.66 20.29 -11.21
C THR A 86 -22.74 20.64 -12.69
N LEU A 87 -21.78 20.11 -13.45
CA LEU A 87 -21.76 20.09 -14.91
C LEU A 87 -22.39 18.78 -15.39
N SER A 88 -23.19 18.80 -16.46
CA SER A 88 -23.82 17.59 -17.01
C SER A 88 -23.91 17.63 -18.51
N LYS A 89 -23.83 16.48 -19.17
CA LYS A 89 -24.10 16.31 -20.61
C LYS A 89 -24.36 14.84 -20.93
N ILE A 90 -25.36 14.58 -21.77
CA ILE A 90 -25.52 13.27 -22.42
C ILE A 90 -24.75 13.31 -23.74
N SER A 91 -23.73 12.46 -23.85
CA SER A 91 -22.89 12.34 -25.05
C SER A 91 -23.28 11.09 -25.82
N TYR A 92 -23.67 11.25 -27.08
CA TYR A 92 -23.90 10.13 -27.97
C TYR A 92 -22.59 9.66 -28.60
N ILE A 93 -22.28 8.37 -28.42
CA ILE A 93 -21.05 7.72 -28.90
C ILE A 93 -21.40 6.95 -30.16
N LYS A 94 -21.15 7.56 -31.31
CA LYS A 94 -21.59 7.06 -32.62
C LYS A 94 -21.02 5.67 -32.94
N GLU A 95 -19.76 5.44 -32.60
CA GLU A 95 -19.05 4.19 -32.86
C GLU A 95 -19.71 2.98 -32.17
N PHE A 96 -20.42 3.22 -31.08
CA PHE A 96 -21.10 2.20 -30.30
C PHE A 96 -22.62 2.25 -30.39
N ASP A 97 -23.17 3.24 -31.08
CA ASP A 97 -24.60 3.58 -31.02
C ASP A 97 -25.12 3.64 -29.57
N ALA A 98 -24.38 4.33 -28.71
CA ALA A 98 -24.59 4.32 -27.26
C ALA A 98 -24.72 5.73 -26.67
N ALA A 99 -25.57 5.88 -25.66
CA ALA A 99 -25.64 7.10 -24.88
C ALA A 99 -24.75 6.99 -23.63
N LEU A 100 -23.95 8.01 -23.38
CA LEU A 100 -23.16 8.17 -22.17
C LEU A 100 -23.66 9.39 -21.40
N ASP A 101 -24.27 9.16 -20.24
CA ASP A 101 -24.60 10.21 -19.29
C ASP A 101 -23.38 10.52 -18.43
N VAL A 102 -22.96 11.79 -18.44
CA VAL A 102 -21.83 12.27 -17.69
C VAL A 102 -22.25 13.43 -16.81
N SER A 103 -21.88 13.37 -15.54
CA SER A 103 -21.85 14.55 -14.67
C SER A 103 -20.48 14.73 -14.03
N VAL A 104 -20.09 16.00 -13.84
CA VAL A 104 -18.90 16.39 -13.06
C VAL A 104 -19.37 17.30 -11.95
N HIS A 105 -19.17 16.87 -10.71
CA HIS A 105 -19.57 17.60 -9.52
C HIS A 105 -18.35 18.17 -8.81
N TYR A 106 -18.39 19.46 -8.50
CA TYR A 106 -17.41 20.16 -7.69
C TYR A 106 -18.05 20.62 -6.39
N GLU A 107 -17.33 20.50 -5.29
CA GLU A 107 -17.78 20.91 -3.96
C GLU A 107 -16.62 21.44 -3.12
N ILE A 108 -16.79 22.60 -2.51
CA ILE A 108 -15.86 23.11 -1.50
C ILE A 108 -16.21 22.46 -0.16
N ILE A 109 -15.46 21.43 0.21
CA ILE A 109 -15.75 20.60 1.40
C ILE A 109 -15.02 21.09 2.66
N ALA A 110 -13.99 21.91 2.50
CA ALA A 110 -13.31 22.63 3.57
C ALA A 110 -12.75 23.96 3.03
N ARG A 111 -12.28 24.84 3.92
CA ARG A 111 -11.83 26.21 3.58
C ARG A 111 -10.84 26.26 2.42
N HIS A 112 -10.01 25.23 2.27
CA HIS A 112 -8.90 25.12 1.33
C HIS A 112 -9.00 23.88 0.43
N ILE A 113 -10.10 23.13 0.45
CA ILE A 113 -10.23 21.84 -0.25
C ILE A 113 -11.44 21.87 -1.19
N VAL A 114 -11.19 21.57 -2.46
CA VAL A 114 -12.21 21.32 -3.48
C VAL A 114 -12.22 19.83 -3.81
N LYS A 115 -13.39 19.21 -3.71
CA LYS A 115 -13.65 17.86 -4.21
C LYS A 115 -14.19 17.94 -5.63
N LYS A 116 -13.71 17.05 -6.50
CA LYS A 116 -14.25 16.81 -7.84
C LYS A 116 -14.66 15.35 -7.95
N THR A 117 -15.87 15.11 -8.45
CA THR A 117 -16.39 13.77 -8.74
C THR A 117 -16.86 13.69 -10.18
N VAL A 118 -16.21 12.86 -10.99
CA VAL A 118 -16.63 12.53 -12.36
C VAL A 118 -17.48 11.27 -12.31
N ARG A 119 -18.74 11.36 -12.71
CA ARG A 119 -19.68 10.24 -12.78
C ARG A 119 -19.99 9.89 -14.23
N LEU A 120 -19.79 8.63 -14.59
CA LEU A 120 -20.12 8.06 -15.90
C LEU A 120 -21.25 7.04 -15.75
N PHE A 121 -22.20 7.05 -16.67
CA PHE A 121 -23.27 6.05 -16.74
C PHE A 121 -23.63 5.74 -18.20
N GLN A 122 -23.76 4.46 -18.52
CA GLN A 122 -24.22 4.01 -19.83
C GLN A 122 -25.29 2.91 -19.69
N PRO A 123 -26.43 3.02 -20.40
CA PRO A 123 -27.48 2.01 -20.40
C PRO A 123 -27.52 1.15 -21.68
N SER A 124 -26.54 1.27 -22.57
CA SER A 124 -26.65 0.79 -23.96
C SER A 124 -25.94 -0.54 -24.22
N MET A 125 -24.79 -0.78 -23.58
CA MET A 125 -23.94 -1.96 -23.85
C MET A 125 -23.73 -2.80 -22.58
N PRO A 126 -23.48 -4.12 -22.70
CA PRO A 126 -23.14 -4.97 -21.55
C PRO A 126 -21.96 -4.43 -20.72
N GLY A 127 -20.96 -3.86 -21.38
CA GLY A 127 -19.84 -3.16 -20.74
C GLY A 127 -19.04 -2.35 -21.76
N MET A 128 -18.36 -1.32 -21.27
CA MET A 128 -17.39 -0.53 -22.03
C MET A 128 -16.13 -0.37 -21.19
N TYR A 129 -14.96 -0.69 -21.73
CA TYR A 129 -13.71 -0.30 -21.08
C TYR A 129 -13.46 1.19 -21.27
N TYR A 130 -12.81 1.83 -20.31
CA TYR A 130 -12.52 3.26 -20.39
C TYR A 130 -11.19 3.67 -19.77
N ILE A 131 -10.66 4.78 -20.29
CA ILE A 131 -9.57 5.55 -19.71
C ILE A 131 -10.04 7.00 -19.55
N ILE A 132 -9.98 7.54 -18.33
CA ILE A 132 -10.22 8.96 -18.05
C ILE A 132 -8.88 9.66 -17.84
N ARG A 133 -8.69 10.83 -18.45
CA ARG A 133 -7.59 11.74 -18.12
C ARG A 133 -8.11 13.11 -17.74
N GLU A 134 -7.86 13.53 -16.52
CA GLU A 134 -8.17 14.85 -15.99
C GLU A 134 -6.88 15.69 -16.05
N THR A 135 -6.91 16.83 -16.74
CA THR A 135 -5.73 17.71 -16.86
C THR A 135 -6.04 19.07 -16.25
N ASP A 136 -5.36 19.37 -15.15
CA ASP A 136 -5.47 20.63 -14.41
C ASP A 136 -4.30 21.55 -14.73
N ARG A 137 -4.59 22.83 -14.93
CA ARG A 137 -3.60 23.81 -15.37
C ARG A 137 -3.49 24.98 -14.38
N PRO A 138 -2.27 25.44 -14.08
CA PRO A 138 -2.09 26.64 -13.29
C PRO A 138 -2.47 27.88 -14.13
N ALA A 139 -2.94 28.93 -13.47
CA ALA A 139 -3.29 30.19 -14.14
C ALA A 139 -2.06 30.98 -14.63
N ALA A 140 -0.90 30.70 -14.05
CA ALA A 140 0.39 31.30 -14.38
C ALA A 140 1.48 30.24 -14.20
N ASP A 141 2.65 30.47 -14.81
CA ASP A 141 3.77 29.53 -14.73
C ASP A 141 4.14 29.25 -13.25
N PRO A 142 4.17 27.98 -12.84
CA PRO A 142 4.57 27.61 -11.49
C PRO A 142 6.09 27.78 -11.31
N VAL A 143 6.49 28.04 -10.07
CA VAL A 143 7.91 28.10 -9.68
C VAL A 143 8.56 26.72 -9.74
N LYS A 144 7.79 25.69 -9.35
CA LYS A 144 8.21 24.28 -9.36
C LYS A 144 7.03 23.34 -9.18
N TYR A 145 7.25 22.07 -9.46
CA TYR A 145 6.38 20.97 -9.01
C TYR A 145 7.00 20.28 -7.79
N ALA A 146 6.15 19.79 -6.90
CA ALA A 146 6.52 18.91 -5.79
C ALA A 146 5.62 17.68 -5.82
N SER A 147 6.19 16.51 -5.54
CA SER A 147 5.46 15.27 -5.30
C SER A 147 5.61 14.85 -3.85
N PHE A 148 4.92 13.79 -3.43
CA PHE A 148 5.01 13.29 -2.07
C PHE A 148 6.46 12.96 -1.71
N GLU A 149 7.21 12.33 -2.61
CA GLU A 149 8.61 11.94 -2.35
C GLU A 149 9.65 13.00 -2.76
N HIS A 150 9.30 13.96 -3.63
CA HIS A 150 10.26 14.91 -4.19
C HIS A 150 9.86 16.38 -4.05
N ASN A 151 10.70 17.16 -3.38
CA ASN A 151 10.56 18.62 -3.22
C ASN A 151 10.62 19.43 -4.54
N ASN A 152 11.31 18.88 -5.54
CA ASN A 152 11.47 19.49 -6.86
C ASN A 152 11.40 18.38 -7.92
N PHE A 153 10.23 18.21 -8.51
CA PHE A 153 9.97 17.16 -9.47
C PHE A 153 10.04 17.72 -10.91
N PRO A 154 10.89 17.18 -11.80
CA PRO A 154 11.22 17.82 -13.07
C PRO A 154 10.18 17.60 -14.18
N GLY A 155 9.26 16.66 -14.02
CA GLY A 155 8.29 16.31 -15.07
C GLY A 155 8.10 14.80 -15.22
N GLY A 156 7.09 14.36 -15.98
CA GLY A 156 6.84 12.94 -16.28
C GLY A 156 5.87 12.26 -15.31
N PHE A 157 5.86 10.92 -15.29
CA PHE A 157 4.94 10.15 -14.47
C PHE A 157 5.39 10.02 -13.02
N ILE A 158 4.42 9.93 -12.12
CA ILE A 158 4.61 9.82 -10.66
C ILE A 158 4.05 8.48 -10.19
N HIS A 159 4.95 7.57 -9.84
CA HIS A 159 4.64 6.24 -9.34
C HIS A 159 5.00 6.09 -7.86
N GLU A 160 4.46 7.00 -7.05
CA GLU A 160 4.66 7.01 -5.60
C GLU A 160 3.50 6.30 -4.89
N MET A 161 3.79 5.75 -3.72
CA MET A 161 2.82 4.97 -2.92
C MET A 161 1.72 5.83 -2.32
N PHE A 162 2.07 7.03 -1.85
CA PHE A 162 1.11 8.04 -1.51
C PHE A 162 0.99 8.99 -2.71
N PRO A 163 -0.02 8.83 -3.58
CA PRO A 163 -0.13 9.62 -4.79
C PRO A 163 -0.60 11.05 -4.46
N ALA A 164 0.37 11.96 -4.30
CA ALA A 164 0.14 13.38 -4.13
C ALA A 164 1.14 14.20 -4.95
N VAL A 165 0.66 15.26 -5.58
CA VAL A 165 1.50 16.16 -6.39
C VAL A 165 0.92 17.56 -6.36
N GLY A 166 1.76 18.57 -6.35
CA GLY A 166 1.33 19.95 -6.47
C GLY A 166 2.30 20.83 -7.23
N TRP A 167 1.82 22.00 -7.63
CA TRP A 167 2.68 23.06 -8.15
C TRP A 167 2.73 24.22 -7.16
N VAL A 168 3.89 24.85 -7.04
CA VAL A 168 4.10 26.03 -6.20
C VAL A 168 4.00 27.28 -7.06
N THR A 169 3.16 28.22 -6.67
CA THR A 169 2.93 29.49 -7.36
C THR A 169 3.95 30.56 -6.94
N ALA A 170 4.05 31.64 -7.72
CA ALA A 170 4.98 32.74 -7.45
C ALA A 170 4.71 33.47 -6.11
N ASP A 171 3.46 33.47 -5.63
CA ASP A 171 3.05 34.00 -4.32
C ASP A 171 3.13 32.95 -3.20
N ASN A 172 3.91 31.88 -3.43
CA ASN A 172 4.23 30.85 -2.46
C ASN A 172 3.02 30.09 -1.88
N GLN A 173 1.98 29.90 -2.70
CA GLN A 173 0.95 28.88 -2.46
C GLN A 173 1.34 27.58 -3.15
N VAL A 174 0.86 26.45 -2.65
CA VAL A 174 0.87 25.17 -3.35
C VAL A 174 -0.57 24.79 -3.69
N VAL A 175 -0.78 24.36 -4.93
CA VAL A 175 -2.01 23.68 -5.35
C VAL A 175 -1.71 22.19 -5.43
N THR A 176 -2.23 21.42 -4.47
CA THR A 176 -1.99 19.98 -4.33
C THR A 176 -3.17 19.19 -4.87
N PHE A 177 -2.90 18.15 -5.64
CA PHE A 177 -3.88 17.21 -6.18
C PHE A 177 -3.74 15.85 -5.48
N LEU A 178 -4.90 15.32 -5.09
CA LEU A 178 -5.04 14.05 -4.37
C LEU A 178 -6.12 13.20 -5.05
N THR A 179 -6.15 11.91 -4.73
CA THR A 179 -7.14 10.94 -5.22
C THR A 179 -7.78 10.22 -4.04
N ASP A 180 -9.03 9.77 -4.19
CA ASP A 180 -9.62 8.80 -3.25
C ASP A 180 -8.86 7.45 -3.33
N ALA A 181 -9.16 6.55 -2.38
CA ALA A 181 -8.54 5.23 -2.27
C ALA A 181 -8.68 4.40 -3.55
N GLY A 182 -7.68 3.58 -3.84
CA GLY A 182 -7.62 2.82 -5.09
C GLY A 182 -8.77 1.83 -5.25
N TYR A 183 -9.33 1.29 -4.17
CA TYR A 183 -10.48 0.40 -4.23
C TYR A 183 -11.78 1.12 -4.64
N LYS A 184 -11.85 2.45 -4.49
CA LYS A 184 -12.97 3.27 -4.94
C LYS A 184 -12.73 3.87 -6.33
N ASN A 185 -11.53 4.41 -6.55
CA ASN A 185 -11.15 4.97 -7.85
C ASN A 185 -10.68 3.91 -8.86
N GLN A 186 -10.71 2.64 -8.49
CA GLN A 186 -10.28 1.50 -9.30
C GLN A 186 -8.88 1.70 -9.90
N TYR A 187 -7.89 1.91 -9.04
CA TYR A 187 -6.47 1.87 -9.41
C TYR A 187 -5.70 0.95 -8.46
N THR A 188 -4.52 0.52 -8.88
CA THR A 188 -3.59 -0.29 -8.08
C THR A 188 -2.14 0.08 -8.37
N ARG A 189 -1.26 0.03 -7.36
CA ARG A 189 0.21 0.03 -7.58
C ARG A 189 0.82 -1.31 -7.21
N THR A 190 0.04 -2.38 -7.37
CA THR A 190 0.59 -3.72 -7.36
C THR A 190 1.59 -3.85 -8.49
N THR A 191 2.89 -3.65 -8.23
CA THR A 191 3.95 -3.76 -9.24
C THR A 191 4.78 -5.04 -9.15
N ARG A 192 4.61 -5.78 -8.05
CA ARG A 192 5.45 -6.91 -7.67
C ARG A 192 4.72 -8.25 -7.81
N ARG A 193 5.50 -9.34 -7.84
CA ARG A 193 5.02 -10.73 -7.83
C ARG A 193 5.97 -11.61 -7.02
N ARG A 194 5.47 -12.71 -6.46
CA ARG A 194 6.22 -13.61 -5.59
C ARG A 194 6.69 -14.86 -6.34
N PHE A 195 7.94 -15.25 -6.13
CA PHE A 195 8.39 -16.61 -6.40
C PHE A 195 7.83 -17.54 -5.31
N SER A 196 7.18 -18.63 -5.71
CA SER A 196 6.84 -19.68 -4.77
C SER A 196 8.14 -20.33 -4.28
N GLY A 197 8.24 -20.58 -2.98
CA GLY A 197 9.38 -21.31 -2.38
C GLY A 197 9.56 -22.74 -2.90
N ARG A 198 8.71 -23.19 -3.84
CA ARG A 198 8.78 -24.47 -4.55
C ARG A 198 9.33 -24.35 -5.97
N GLY A 199 9.85 -23.17 -6.34
CA GLY A 199 10.49 -22.93 -7.64
C GLY A 199 9.57 -22.53 -8.79
N GLY A 200 8.32 -22.12 -8.51
CA GLY A 200 7.38 -21.54 -9.48
C GLY A 200 7.02 -20.09 -9.16
N GLY A 201 6.04 -19.49 -9.84
CA GLY A 201 5.55 -18.12 -9.57
C GLY A 201 5.81 -17.13 -10.70
N PHE A 202 5.35 -15.89 -10.55
CA PHE A 202 5.50 -14.84 -11.57
C PHE A 202 6.75 -14.00 -11.29
N VAL A 203 7.58 -13.82 -12.31
CA VAL A 203 8.90 -13.15 -12.21
C VAL A 203 8.84 -11.64 -12.49
N GLY A 204 7.71 -11.15 -12.99
CA GLY A 204 7.51 -9.72 -13.27
C GLY A 204 6.16 -9.47 -13.93
N MET A 205 5.72 -8.21 -13.94
CA MET A 205 4.47 -7.82 -14.57
C MET A 205 4.65 -7.56 -16.07
N ARG A 206 3.92 -8.30 -16.91
CA ARG A 206 3.82 -8.00 -18.35
C ARG A 206 2.71 -7.00 -18.68
N LYS A 207 1.74 -6.86 -17.77
CA LYS A 207 0.71 -5.83 -17.78
C LYS A 207 0.85 -5.00 -16.51
N LEU A 208 1.14 -3.72 -16.66
CA LEU A 208 1.45 -2.81 -15.56
C LEU A 208 0.37 -1.74 -15.45
N PRO A 209 -0.57 -1.85 -14.49
CA PRO A 209 -1.63 -0.87 -14.29
C PRO A 209 -1.11 0.41 -13.66
N ASP A 210 -1.75 1.52 -14.03
CA ASP A 210 -1.60 2.86 -13.44
C ASP A 210 -0.15 3.37 -13.24
N PRO A 211 0.76 3.20 -14.21
CA PRO A 211 2.09 3.82 -14.13
C PRO A 211 1.96 5.35 -14.07
N GLU A 212 1.05 5.91 -14.85
CA GLU A 212 0.76 7.34 -14.99
C GLU A 212 -0.49 7.78 -14.22
N LEU A 213 -0.83 7.14 -13.08
CA LEU A 213 -1.96 7.59 -12.24
C LEU A 213 -1.90 9.11 -12.00
N PHE A 214 -0.68 9.61 -11.75
CA PHE A 214 -0.34 11.01 -11.79
C PHE A 214 0.80 11.25 -12.78
N SER A 215 0.76 12.41 -13.43
CA SER A 215 1.88 12.95 -14.20
C SER A 215 1.88 14.47 -14.13
N VAL A 216 3.03 15.06 -14.35
CA VAL A 216 3.21 16.50 -14.56
C VAL A 216 3.80 16.76 -15.94
N ALA A 217 3.61 17.97 -16.45
CA ALA A 217 4.29 18.44 -17.65
C ALA A 217 5.78 18.10 -17.61
N THR A 218 6.29 17.51 -18.68
CA THR A 218 7.72 17.23 -18.85
C THR A 218 8.52 18.53 -18.91
N ALA A 219 9.83 18.47 -18.64
CA ALA A 219 10.70 19.65 -18.76
C ALA A 219 10.61 20.32 -20.16
N LYS A 220 10.36 19.54 -21.21
CA LYS A 220 10.16 20.06 -22.58
C LYS A 220 8.83 20.81 -22.73
N GLU A 221 7.75 20.30 -22.16
CA GLU A 221 6.42 20.95 -22.17
C GLU A 221 6.44 22.22 -21.32
N GLN A 222 7.07 22.17 -20.15
CA GLN A 222 7.29 23.34 -19.29
C GLN A 222 8.07 24.45 -20.01
N ALA A 223 9.13 24.11 -20.74
CA ALA A 223 9.88 25.08 -21.55
C ALA A 223 9.05 25.72 -22.68
N GLY A 224 7.94 25.08 -23.07
CA GLY A 224 6.94 25.61 -23.99
C GLY A 224 5.73 26.28 -23.32
N HIS A 225 5.79 26.54 -22.01
CA HIS A 225 4.70 27.06 -21.18
C HIS A 225 3.44 26.17 -21.13
N ASP A 226 3.56 24.88 -21.45
CA ASP A 226 2.47 23.91 -21.27
C ASP A 226 2.60 23.25 -19.89
N HIS A 227 2.08 23.94 -18.88
CA HIS A 227 2.08 23.48 -17.50
C HIS A 227 0.80 22.72 -17.16
N TYR A 228 0.94 21.56 -16.51
CA TYR A 228 -0.18 20.79 -15.98
C TYR A 228 0.20 19.79 -14.88
N ILE A 229 -0.82 19.39 -14.13
CA ILE A 229 -0.90 18.08 -13.46
C ILE A 229 -2.00 17.30 -14.15
N ARG A 230 -1.78 15.99 -14.36
CA ARG A 230 -2.75 15.10 -14.96
C ARG A 230 -2.97 13.86 -14.11
N GLN A 231 -4.23 13.53 -13.88
CA GLN A 231 -4.66 12.29 -13.25
C GLN A 231 -5.23 11.35 -14.32
N THR A 232 -4.76 10.10 -14.38
CA THR A 232 -5.21 9.09 -15.36
C THR A 232 -5.76 7.87 -14.65
N TYR A 233 -6.99 7.47 -14.96
CA TYR A 233 -7.64 6.30 -14.38
C TYR A 233 -7.95 5.26 -15.44
N GLY A 234 -7.67 3.98 -15.15
CA GLY A 234 -8.05 2.85 -16.00
C GLY A 234 -7.08 2.51 -17.13
N GLU A 235 -5.87 3.07 -17.12
CA GLU A 235 -4.81 2.78 -18.11
C GLU A 235 -3.81 1.76 -17.56
N MET A 236 -3.47 0.76 -18.37
CA MET A 236 -2.35 -0.13 -18.10
C MET A 236 -1.39 -0.17 -19.30
N TYR A 237 -0.11 -0.40 -19.01
CA TYR A 237 0.90 -0.70 -20.01
C TYR A 237 0.94 -2.21 -20.29
N ASN A 238 0.70 -2.60 -21.53
CA ASN A 238 0.95 -3.95 -22.03
C ASN A 238 2.34 -4.01 -22.69
N LEU A 239 3.27 -4.67 -22.01
CA LEU A 239 4.67 -4.81 -22.44
C LEU A 239 4.86 -5.88 -23.53
N ASP A 240 3.89 -6.78 -23.71
CA ASP A 240 3.96 -7.84 -24.73
C ASP A 240 3.40 -7.38 -26.08
N ALA A 241 2.53 -6.36 -26.08
CA ALA A 241 1.98 -5.76 -27.29
C ALA A 241 2.67 -4.44 -27.70
N GLY A 242 3.58 -3.95 -26.86
CA GLY A 242 4.41 -2.78 -27.13
C GLY A 242 5.61 -3.05 -28.06
N LYS A 243 6.37 -1.99 -28.32
CA LYS A 243 7.68 -2.07 -29.00
C LYS A 243 8.79 -2.10 -27.96
N THR A 244 9.95 -2.64 -28.33
CA THR A 244 11.14 -2.62 -27.48
C THR A 244 12.35 -2.06 -28.19
N ILE A 245 13.26 -1.48 -27.40
CA ILE A 245 14.59 -1.06 -27.82
C ILE A 245 15.58 -1.89 -27.01
N ILE A 246 16.50 -2.59 -27.68
CA ILE A 246 17.53 -3.38 -27.02
C ILE A 246 18.63 -2.44 -26.52
N LEU A 247 18.96 -2.56 -25.24
CA LEU A 247 20.03 -1.83 -24.58
C LEU A 247 21.15 -2.79 -24.19
N ASN A 248 22.40 -2.35 -24.37
CA ASN A 248 23.56 -3.11 -23.97
C ASN A 248 23.98 -2.70 -22.55
N PRO A 249 24.16 -3.63 -21.60
CA PRO A 249 24.76 -3.31 -20.32
C PRO A 249 26.23 -2.88 -20.49
N GLY A 250 26.72 -2.06 -19.56
CA GLY A 250 28.15 -1.74 -19.48
C GLY A 250 28.99 -2.98 -19.15
N PRO A 251 30.34 -2.88 -19.19
CA PRO A 251 31.21 -4.00 -18.86
C PRO A 251 31.00 -4.46 -17.41
N GLY A 252 30.90 -5.77 -17.23
CA GLY A 252 30.70 -6.38 -15.92
C GLY A 252 31.95 -6.29 -15.03
N ARG A 253 31.74 -6.12 -13.74
CA ARG A 253 32.78 -6.08 -12.70
C ARG A 253 32.53 -7.18 -11.67
N LYS A 254 33.60 -7.81 -11.21
CA LYS A 254 33.54 -8.80 -10.12
C LYS A 254 32.98 -8.15 -8.85
N GLU A 255 32.06 -8.85 -8.19
CA GLU A 255 31.56 -8.48 -6.87
C GLU A 255 31.67 -9.66 -5.91
N GLY A 256 32.23 -9.41 -4.72
CA GLY A 256 32.50 -10.46 -3.74
C GLY A 256 33.60 -11.44 -4.15
N ASN A 257 33.62 -12.61 -3.52
CA ASN A 257 34.63 -13.64 -3.77
C ASN A 257 34.24 -14.56 -4.94
N THR A 258 34.28 -14.02 -6.16
CA THR A 258 33.87 -14.73 -7.39
C THR A 258 34.92 -14.65 -8.49
N ASP A 259 35.28 -15.76 -9.13
CA ASP A 259 36.06 -15.69 -10.37
C ASP A 259 35.13 -15.71 -11.59
N ILE A 260 35.40 -14.82 -12.53
CA ILE A 260 34.59 -14.63 -13.73
C ILE A 260 35.42 -15.03 -14.93
N SER A 261 34.90 -15.98 -15.71
CA SER A 261 35.47 -16.37 -16.99
C SER A 261 34.38 -16.35 -18.05
N THR A 262 34.67 -15.77 -19.20
CA THR A 262 33.77 -15.77 -20.35
C THR A 262 34.40 -16.61 -21.46
N ASP A 263 33.68 -17.63 -21.89
CA ASP A 263 34.05 -18.48 -23.03
C ASP A 263 32.88 -18.45 -24.03
N ASP A 264 33.17 -18.16 -25.28
CA ASP A 264 32.21 -17.75 -26.32
C ASP A 264 31.22 -16.66 -25.83
N SER A 265 29.98 -17.07 -25.53
CA SER A 265 28.86 -16.23 -25.06
C SER A 265 28.39 -16.59 -23.65
N VAL A 266 29.09 -17.50 -22.98
CA VAL A 266 28.75 -17.99 -21.64
C VAL A 266 29.68 -17.36 -20.61
N THR A 267 29.10 -16.57 -19.71
CA THR A 267 29.80 -16.06 -18.53
C THR A 267 29.64 -17.06 -17.39
N THR A 268 30.75 -17.58 -16.89
CA THR A 268 30.81 -18.49 -15.73
C THR A 268 31.27 -17.72 -14.51
N LEU A 269 30.49 -17.81 -13.43
CA LEU A 269 30.75 -17.25 -12.12
C LEU A 269 31.11 -18.41 -11.17
N ASN A 270 32.37 -18.50 -10.78
CA ASN A 270 32.84 -19.43 -9.75
C ASN A 270 32.84 -18.70 -8.40
N CYS A 271 31.78 -18.88 -7.62
CA CYS A 271 31.58 -18.21 -6.33
C CYS A 271 32.20 -19.05 -5.21
N HIS A 272 33.09 -18.47 -4.40
CA HIS A 272 33.85 -19.17 -3.36
C HIS A 272 33.27 -19.01 -1.93
N GLY A 273 31.97 -18.70 -1.82
CA GLY A 273 31.27 -18.44 -0.56
C GLY A 273 31.38 -17.00 -0.06
N GLY A 274 30.70 -16.71 1.05
CA GLY A 274 30.54 -15.35 1.62
C GLY A 274 29.17 -14.73 1.32
N ASP A 275 28.87 -13.58 1.94
CA ASP A 275 27.53 -12.98 1.97
C ASP A 275 26.95 -12.65 0.58
N LYS A 276 27.80 -12.27 -0.37
CA LYS A 276 27.42 -11.92 -1.75
C LYS A 276 28.58 -12.24 -2.70
N ALA A 277 28.26 -12.90 -3.82
CA ALA A 277 29.25 -13.34 -4.81
C ALA A 277 28.63 -13.33 -6.23
N GLY A 278 29.20 -12.57 -7.17
CA GLY A 278 28.69 -12.48 -8.54
C GLY A 278 29.35 -11.44 -9.44
N ILE A 279 28.57 -10.91 -10.37
CA ILE A 279 28.96 -9.88 -11.35
C ILE A 279 28.01 -8.68 -11.27
N ALA A 280 28.55 -7.48 -11.36
CA ALA A 280 27.83 -6.22 -11.35
C ALA A 280 28.04 -5.41 -12.62
N PHE A 281 27.01 -4.75 -13.14
CA PHE A 281 27.02 -3.95 -14.35
C PHE A 281 26.51 -2.55 -14.07
N PHE A 282 27.14 -1.53 -14.66
CA PHE A 282 26.45 -0.26 -14.86
C PHE A 282 25.33 -0.47 -15.86
N SER A 283 24.12 -0.21 -15.40
CA SER A 283 22.90 -0.46 -16.15
C SER A 283 22.58 0.73 -17.06
N PRO A 284 22.08 0.51 -18.30
CA PRO A 284 21.61 1.58 -19.18
C PRO A 284 20.19 2.06 -18.80
N LEU A 285 19.61 1.52 -17.73
CA LEU A 285 18.31 1.90 -17.20
C LEU A 285 18.30 3.38 -16.79
N LYS A 286 17.28 4.09 -17.23
CA LYS A 286 16.95 5.46 -16.86
C LYS A 286 15.68 5.48 -16.04
N ASP A 287 15.50 6.56 -15.31
CA ASP A 287 14.29 6.79 -14.52
C ASP A 287 13.09 7.14 -15.39
N GLN A 288 11.90 6.88 -14.89
CA GLN A 288 10.65 7.09 -15.61
C GLN A 288 10.51 6.26 -16.90
N HIS A 289 10.99 5.01 -16.87
CA HIS A 289 10.89 4.06 -17.97
C HIS A 289 10.55 2.65 -17.47
N VAL A 290 10.14 1.77 -18.39
CA VAL A 290 9.86 0.36 -18.12
C VAL A 290 10.80 -0.53 -18.92
N TYR A 291 11.32 -1.58 -18.30
CA TYR A 291 12.31 -2.48 -18.87
C TYR A 291 11.94 -3.96 -18.72
N THR A 292 12.48 -4.82 -19.59
CA THR A 292 12.64 -6.26 -19.31
C THR A 292 14.13 -6.56 -19.16
N ILE A 293 14.50 -7.35 -18.16
CA ILE A 293 15.79 -8.05 -18.12
C ILE A 293 15.54 -9.54 -18.35
N SER A 294 16.30 -10.14 -19.27
CA SER A 294 16.26 -11.58 -19.50
C SER A 294 17.63 -12.18 -19.78
N PHE A 295 17.81 -13.44 -19.41
CA PHE A 295 19.01 -14.24 -19.68
C PHE A 295 18.72 -15.72 -19.40
N LEU A 296 19.52 -16.62 -19.98
CA LEU A 296 19.52 -18.04 -19.62
C LEU A 296 20.55 -18.28 -18.52
N CYS A 297 20.19 -19.06 -17.51
CA CYS A 297 21.09 -19.46 -16.43
C CYS A 297 21.03 -20.96 -16.10
N LYS A 298 22.16 -21.50 -15.64
CA LYS A 298 22.25 -22.86 -15.06
C LYS A 298 23.38 -22.91 -14.02
N GLY A 299 23.33 -23.81 -13.05
CA GLY A 299 24.30 -23.79 -11.96
C GLY A 299 23.91 -24.59 -10.72
N SER A 300 24.80 -24.57 -9.74
CA SER A 300 24.68 -25.36 -8.51
C SER A 300 24.08 -24.60 -7.32
N ALA A 301 23.62 -23.36 -7.52
CA ALA A 301 23.00 -22.54 -6.50
C ALA A 301 21.90 -21.65 -7.08
N PRO A 302 20.90 -21.27 -6.26
CA PRO A 302 19.92 -20.26 -6.63
C PRO A 302 20.59 -18.93 -7.01
N LEU A 303 20.02 -18.27 -8.00
CA LEU A 303 20.50 -17.01 -8.53
C LEU A 303 19.80 -15.84 -7.84
N ALA A 304 20.57 -14.81 -7.52
CA ALA A 304 20.08 -13.53 -7.06
C ALA A 304 20.25 -12.48 -8.16
N LEU A 305 19.24 -11.64 -8.34
CA LEU A 305 19.29 -10.46 -9.20
C LEU A 305 18.87 -9.22 -8.39
N LYS A 306 19.69 -8.17 -8.43
CA LYS A 306 19.49 -6.97 -7.63
C LYS A 306 19.74 -5.72 -8.46
N LEU A 307 18.94 -4.68 -8.24
CA LEU A 307 19.22 -3.33 -8.73
C LEU A 307 19.56 -2.43 -7.56
N PHE A 308 20.62 -1.65 -7.68
CA PHE A 308 20.99 -0.66 -6.68
C PHE A 308 21.07 0.73 -7.30
N ARG A 309 20.50 1.71 -6.60
CA ARG A 309 20.68 3.12 -6.95
C ARG A 309 22.10 3.55 -6.64
N ILE A 310 22.72 4.27 -7.57
CA ILE A 310 24.05 4.86 -7.44
C ILE A 310 23.91 6.38 -7.43
N LYS A 311 24.02 6.97 -6.24
CA LYS A 311 23.97 8.43 -6.03
C LYS A 311 25.33 8.94 -5.62
N ASN A 312 25.83 9.99 -6.28
CA ASN A 312 27.17 10.55 -6.02
C ASN A 312 28.27 9.47 -6.00
N SER A 313 28.23 8.56 -6.98
CA SER A 313 29.14 7.42 -7.12
C SER A 313 29.14 6.41 -5.96
N ARG A 314 28.14 6.46 -5.08
CA ARG A 314 27.96 5.50 -3.99
C ARG A 314 26.70 4.69 -4.20
N GLN A 315 26.80 3.38 -3.97
CA GLN A 315 25.64 2.52 -3.88
C GLN A 315 24.83 2.91 -2.65
N THR A 316 23.52 3.11 -2.82
CA THR A 316 22.60 3.50 -1.74
C THR A 316 21.59 2.40 -1.48
N VAL A 317 20.36 2.56 -1.95
CA VAL A 317 19.24 1.65 -1.70
C VAL A 317 19.08 0.63 -2.83
N GLU A 318 18.56 -0.55 -2.50
CA GLU A 318 18.05 -1.48 -3.50
C GLU A 318 16.80 -0.87 -4.15
N LEU A 319 16.70 -0.95 -5.47
CA LEU A 319 15.48 -0.57 -6.20
C LEU A 319 14.54 -1.77 -6.23
N GLU A 320 13.34 -1.58 -5.69
CA GLU A 320 12.43 -2.68 -5.38
C GLU A 320 11.28 -2.84 -6.39
N ASP A 321 11.04 -1.84 -7.24
CA ASP A 321 9.94 -1.85 -8.20
C ASP A 321 10.21 -2.83 -9.35
N GLY A 322 9.56 -3.99 -9.27
CA GLY A 322 9.62 -5.05 -10.27
C GLY A 322 10.65 -6.16 -10.03
N LEU A 323 11.63 -5.98 -9.13
CA LEU A 323 12.70 -6.99 -8.88
C LEU A 323 13.00 -7.33 -7.41
N LYS A 324 12.21 -6.86 -6.44
CA LYS A 324 12.38 -7.27 -5.04
C LYS A 324 12.18 -8.79 -4.86
N TYR A 325 12.98 -9.42 -3.99
CA TYR A 325 12.92 -10.84 -3.63
C TYR A 325 13.34 -11.85 -4.70
N ILE A 326 14.04 -11.41 -5.75
CA ILE A 326 14.78 -12.33 -6.63
C ILE A 326 16.11 -12.69 -5.96
N ASP A 327 16.01 -13.25 -4.75
CA ASP A 327 17.17 -13.64 -3.92
C ASP A 327 17.58 -15.10 -4.19
N ALA A 328 16.63 -15.91 -4.64
CA ALA A 328 16.78 -17.34 -4.82
C ALA A 328 16.00 -17.84 -6.04
N PHE A 329 16.19 -17.19 -7.20
CA PHE A 329 15.66 -17.71 -8.46
C PHE A 329 16.12 -19.16 -8.64
N PRO A 330 15.20 -20.12 -8.86
CA PRO A 330 15.55 -21.52 -8.97
C PRO A 330 16.37 -21.74 -10.25
N VAL A 331 17.55 -22.35 -10.09
CA VAL A 331 18.45 -22.67 -11.18
C VAL A 331 18.67 -24.17 -11.21
N GLN A 332 18.59 -24.76 -12.39
CA GLN A 332 18.93 -26.16 -12.60
C GLN A 332 20.43 -26.34 -12.91
N GLN A 333 21.03 -27.43 -12.46
CA GLN A 333 22.47 -27.66 -12.64
C GLN A 333 22.85 -27.90 -14.11
N ASN A 334 22.05 -28.69 -14.81
CA ASN A 334 22.38 -29.16 -16.16
C ASN A 334 21.48 -28.60 -17.26
N GLU A 335 20.36 -27.96 -16.90
CA GLU A 335 19.39 -27.40 -17.83
C GLU A 335 19.42 -25.87 -17.80
N TRP A 336 19.31 -25.24 -18.98
CA TRP A 336 19.21 -23.79 -19.09
C TRP A 336 17.81 -23.33 -18.69
N THR A 337 17.72 -22.46 -17.70
CA THR A 337 16.49 -21.86 -17.21
C THR A 337 16.44 -20.39 -17.63
N LEU A 338 15.35 -19.96 -18.27
CA LEU A 338 15.13 -18.56 -18.65
C LEU A 338 14.71 -17.74 -17.43
N PHE A 339 15.50 -16.73 -17.12
CA PHE A 339 15.05 -15.59 -16.33
C PHE A 339 14.44 -14.53 -17.26
N LYS A 340 13.27 -14.01 -16.93
CA LYS A 340 12.64 -12.87 -17.61
C LYS A 340 11.81 -12.06 -16.62
N GLY A 341 12.27 -10.88 -16.23
CA GLY A 341 11.60 -9.98 -15.28
C GLY A 341 11.36 -8.61 -15.88
N SER A 342 10.22 -7.99 -15.56
CA SER A 342 9.89 -6.61 -15.95
C SER A 342 10.13 -5.65 -14.79
N ILE A 343 10.53 -4.41 -15.09
CA ILE A 343 11.01 -3.43 -14.12
C ILE A 343 10.38 -2.09 -14.47
N LEU A 344 9.75 -1.44 -13.50
CA LEU A 344 9.39 -0.03 -13.59
C LEU A 344 10.46 0.74 -12.83
N VAL A 345 11.15 1.66 -13.48
CA VAL A 345 12.08 2.55 -12.79
C VAL A 345 11.34 3.87 -12.53
N PRO A 346 10.96 4.18 -11.27
CA PRO A 346 10.35 5.47 -10.95
C PRO A 346 11.38 6.60 -11.08
N TYR A 347 10.99 7.84 -10.81
CA TYR A 347 11.93 8.95 -10.75
C TYR A 347 12.97 8.70 -9.64
N ILE A 348 14.26 8.71 -9.99
CA ILE A 348 15.37 8.52 -9.04
C ILE A 348 16.38 9.66 -9.12
N GLU A 349 15.90 10.87 -9.40
CA GLU A 349 16.74 12.08 -9.51
C GLU A 349 17.80 11.99 -10.62
N ASN A 350 17.52 11.25 -11.70
CA ASN A 350 18.47 10.92 -12.76
C ASN A 350 19.74 10.19 -12.28
N ASP A 351 19.69 9.55 -11.11
CA ASP A 351 20.81 8.75 -10.62
C ASP A 351 21.05 7.52 -11.50
N SER A 352 22.26 6.96 -11.40
CA SER A 352 22.62 5.75 -12.13
C SER A 352 22.16 4.48 -11.41
N ILE A 353 22.06 3.37 -12.14
CA ILE A 353 21.64 2.07 -11.59
C ILE A 353 22.74 1.04 -11.81
N CYS A 354 23.00 0.23 -10.78
CA CYS A 354 23.86 -0.94 -10.85
C CYS A 354 23.01 -2.21 -10.82
N LEU A 355 23.19 -3.08 -11.81
CA LEU A 355 22.59 -4.42 -11.88
C LEU A 355 23.58 -5.45 -11.33
N PHE A 356 23.18 -6.25 -10.36
CA PHE A 356 23.94 -7.39 -9.86
C PHE A 356 23.26 -8.70 -10.25
N ILE A 357 24.06 -9.69 -10.68
CA ILE A 357 23.64 -11.07 -10.95
C ILE A 357 24.65 -11.99 -10.25
N GLY A 358 24.18 -12.90 -9.40
CA GLY A 358 25.07 -13.78 -8.64
C GLY A 358 24.34 -14.72 -7.69
N THR A 359 24.90 -14.95 -6.50
CA THR A 359 24.26 -15.72 -5.42
C THR A 359 24.42 -15.02 -4.08
N LEU A 360 23.42 -15.20 -3.22
CA LEU A 360 23.42 -14.78 -1.81
C LEU A 360 23.46 -15.99 -0.86
N SER A 361 23.74 -17.19 -1.38
CA SER A 361 23.61 -18.44 -0.61
C SER A 361 24.67 -18.64 0.47
N GLY A 362 25.74 -17.84 0.50
CA GLY A 362 26.89 -18.05 1.39
C GLY A 362 27.81 -19.20 0.98
N LYS A 363 27.41 -20.03 0.00
CA LYS A 363 28.06 -21.31 -0.33
C LYS A 363 28.90 -21.22 -1.60
N GLN A 364 29.91 -22.07 -1.67
CA GLN A 364 30.66 -22.28 -2.90
C GLN A 364 29.73 -22.82 -3.99
N SER A 365 29.76 -22.21 -5.18
CA SER A 365 28.84 -22.54 -6.26
C SER A 365 29.35 -22.09 -7.62
N ILE A 366 28.79 -22.69 -8.66
CA ILE A 366 29.05 -22.30 -10.05
C ILE A 366 27.72 -21.87 -10.66
N ILE A 367 27.70 -20.65 -11.22
CA ILE A 367 26.56 -20.12 -11.97
C ILE A 367 27.05 -19.77 -13.37
N LYS A 368 26.33 -20.21 -14.40
CA LYS A 368 26.58 -19.87 -15.80
C LYS A 368 25.41 -19.05 -16.33
N ILE A 369 25.72 -17.95 -17.00
CA ILE A 369 24.73 -17.09 -17.65
C ILE A 369 25.09 -16.89 -19.13
N LYS A 370 24.09 -16.76 -19.99
CA LYS A 370 24.25 -16.37 -21.40
C LYS A 370 23.05 -15.57 -21.88
N GLU A 371 23.22 -14.87 -23.01
CA GLU A 371 22.16 -14.11 -23.69
C GLU A 371 21.52 -13.04 -22.78
N LEU A 372 22.34 -12.32 -21.99
CA LEU A 372 21.86 -11.19 -21.20
C LEU A 372 21.33 -10.08 -22.09
N LYS A 373 20.05 -9.76 -21.93
CA LYS A 373 19.33 -8.75 -22.70
C LYS A 373 18.62 -7.79 -21.75
N ILE A 374 18.74 -6.50 -22.06
CA ILE A 374 17.94 -5.44 -21.45
C ILE A 374 17.10 -4.82 -22.57
N GLU A 375 15.80 -4.74 -22.36
CA GLU A 375 14.84 -4.19 -23.32
C GLU A 375 14.12 -3.02 -22.67
N GLU A 376 14.26 -1.81 -23.21
CA GLU A 376 13.39 -0.68 -22.88
C GLU A 376 12.07 -0.83 -23.62
N HIS A 377 10.95 -0.64 -22.92
CA HIS A 377 9.61 -0.74 -23.49
C HIS A 377 9.08 0.61 -23.92
N ILE A 378 8.49 0.62 -25.11
CA ILE A 378 7.47 1.58 -25.53
C ILE A 378 6.14 0.80 -25.49
N PRO A 379 5.47 0.76 -24.33
CA PRO A 379 4.35 -0.14 -24.11
C PRO A 379 3.12 0.26 -24.93
N GLN A 380 2.29 -0.73 -25.27
CA GLN A 380 0.93 -0.42 -25.72
C GLN A 380 0.09 -0.03 -24.50
N ARG A 381 -0.65 1.07 -24.60
CA ARG A 381 -1.60 1.50 -23.57
C ARG A 381 -2.93 0.77 -23.81
N GLU A 382 -3.44 0.10 -22.78
CA GLU A 382 -4.70 -0.65 -22.81
C GLU A 382 -5.63 -0.14 -21.69
N PRO A 383 -6.94 -0.12 -21.92
CA PRO A 383 -7.90 0.20 -20.88
C PRO A 383 -8.12 -1.05 -19.99
N TYR A 384 -8.51 -0.84 -18.74
CA TYR A 384 -8.96 -1.94 -17.88
C TYR A 384 -10.16 -1.62 -16.98
N ASN A 385 -10.44 -0.35 -16.70
CA ASN A 385 -11.65 0.01 -15.97
C ASN A 385 -12.88 -0.23 -16.84
N ILE A 386 -13.93 -0.81 -16.26
CA ILE A 386 -15.16 -1.16 -16.97
C ILE A 386 -16.35 -0.34 -16.48
N LEU A 387 -17.15 0.15 -17.42
CA LEU A 387 -18.43 0.78 -17.20
C LEU A 387 -19.54 -0.23 -17.55
N GLU A 388 -20.06 -0.91 -16.53
CA GLU A 388 -21.07 -1.97 -16.68
C GLU A 388 -22.46 -1.42 -17.05
N LEU A 389 -23.26 -2.25 -17.71
CA LEU A 389 -24.65 -1.92 -18.07
C LEU A 389 -25.46 -1.49 -16.85
N GLY A 390 -26.01 -0.27 -16.90
CA GLY A 390 -26.95 0.21 -15.88
C GLY A 390 -26.31 0.51 -14.52
N ARG A 391 -24.98 0.55 -14.44
CA ARG A 391 -24.24 0.91 -13.23
C ARG A 391 -23.39 2.13 -13.48
N ALA A 392 -23.52 3.12 -12.60
CA ALA A 392 -22.69 4.31 -12.67
C ALA A 392 -21.31 4.03 -12.05
N MET A 393 -20.30 4.66 -12.61
CA MET A 393 -18.94 4.65 -12.09
C MET A 393 -18.51 6.06 -11.75
N GLU A 394 -17.84 6.22 -10.61
CA GLU A 394 -17.35 7.51 -10.13
C GLU A 394 -15.83 7.51 -9.96
N LYS A 395 -15.20 8.63 -10.29
CA LYS A 395 -13.81 8.95 -9.93
C LYS A 395 -13.82 10.22 -9.10
N THR A 396 -13.17 10.17 -7.93
CA THR A 396 -13.09 11.30 -7.00
C THR A 396 -11.66 11.77 -6.84
N SER A 397 -11.42 13.05 -7.12
CA SER A 397 -10.15 13.75 -6.91
C SER A 397 -10.35 14.95 -5.99
N TYR A 398 -9.26 15.44 -5.41
CA TYR A 398 -9.28 16.62 -4.55
C TYR A 398 -8.18 17.58 -4.97
N ALA A 399 -8.48 18.87 -4.92
CA ALA A 399 -7.52 19.94 -5.05
C ALA A 399 -7.46 20.74 -3.75
N VAL A 400 -6.25 21.05 -3.28
CA VAL A 400 -5.99 21.74 -2.02
C VAL A 400 -5.11 22.96 -2.28
N ILE A 401 -5.46 24.11 -1.72
CA ILE A 401 -4.74 25.37 -1.94
C ILE A 401 -4.31 25.95 -0.59
N GLU A 402 -3.01 26.00 -0.34
CA GLU A 402 -2.47 26.47 0.94
C GLU A 402 -1.03 27.00 0.83
N PRO A 403 -0.51 27.73 1.83
CA PRO A 403 0.85 28.25 1.79
C PRO A 403 1.90 27.14 1.76
N TYR A 404 2.83 27.23 0.82
CA TYR A 404 3.96 26.30 0.75
C TYR A 404 5.04 26.68 1.77
N LYS A 405 5.38 25.76 2.68
CA LYS A 405 6.44 25.98 3.69
C LYS A 405 7.74 25.29 3.30
N ASP A 406 7.68 23.96 3.29
CA ASP A 406 8.75 23.06 2.90
C ASP A 406 8.15 21.72 2.48
N HIS A 407 8.99 20.81 2.01
CA HIS A 407 8.54 19.50 1.52
C HIS A 407 8.01 18.59 2.64
N GLN A 408 8.55 18.70 3.86
CA GLN A 408 8.04 17.91 4.99
C GLN A 408 6.62 18.32 5.35
N GLN A 409 6.36 19.63 5.40
CA GLN A 409 5.02 20.17 5.65
C GLN A 409 4.07 19.84 4.50
N PHE A 410 4.54 19.82 3.25
CA PHE A 410 3.75 19.35 2.11
C PHE A 410 3.29 17.89 2.29
N MET A 411 4.18 16.97 2.70
CA MET A 411 3.81 15.58 2.96
C MET A 411 2.76 15.46 4.08
N ILE A 412 2.99 16.14 5.20
CA ILE A 412 2.07 16.13 6.35
C ILE A 412 0.70 16.69 5.94
N ALA A 413 0.69 17.79 5.19
CA ALA A 413 -0.53 18.42 4.72
C ALA A 413 -1.28 17.55 3.70
N ALA A 414 -0.60 16.94 2.73
CA ALA A 414 -1.22 16.03 1.77
C ALA A 414 -1.98 14.89 2.48
N GLN A 415 -1.37 14.28 3.49
CA GLN A 415 -2.00 13.25 4.32
C GLN A 415 -3.17 13.79 5.16
N THR A 416 -2.96 14.91 5.84
CA THR A 416 -3.97 15.51 6.72
C THR A 416 -5.20 15.96 5.92
N ASN A 417 -4.97 16.65 4.81
CA ASN A 417 -6.01 17.17 3.92
C ASN A 417 -6.77 16.03 3.23
N LEU A 418 -6.11 14.93 2.85
CA LEU A 418 -6.82 13.76 2.32
C LEU A 418 -7.79 13.16 3.34
N ALA A 419 -7.35 12.99 4.59
CA ALA A 419 -8.21 12.47 5.65
C ALA A 419 -9.41 13.38 5.91
N GLU A 420 -9.19 14.69 5.98
CA GLU A 420 -10.27 15.69 6.09
C GLU A 420 -11.22 15.64 4.90
N ALA A 421 -10.68 15.53 3.69
CA ALA A 421 -11.46 15.45 2.46
C ALA A 421 -12.34 14.19 2.40
N MET A 422 -11.88 13.11 3.02
CA MET A 422 -12.63 11.85 3.18
C MET A 422 -13.56 11.85 4.40
N GLY A 423 -13.68 12.99 5.11
CA GLY A 423 -14.58 13.17 6.26
C GLY A 423 -14.06 12.59 7.57
N PHE A 424 -12.76 12.25 7.66
CA PHE A 424 -12.17 11.72 8.89
C PHE A 424 -11.80 12.84 9.86
N GLY A 425 -12.45 12.83 11.03
CA GLY A 425 -12.06 13.66 12.17
C GLY A 425 -10.94 13.01 12.98
N GLY A 426 -10.12 13.82 13.66
CA GLY A 426 -9.04 13.32 14.50
C GLY A 426 -7.88 14.31 14.63
N SER A 427 -6.91 13.95 15.46
CA SER A 427 -5.60 14.61 15.51
C SER A 427 -4.85 14.46 14.19
N GLN A 428 -3.81 15.28 13.97
CA GLN A 428 -2.99 15.21 12.76
C GLN A 428 -2.38 13.81 12.55
N ILE A 429 -1.90 13.17 13.62
CA ILE A 429 -1.29 11.83 13.54
C ILE A 429 -2.35 10.78 13.13
N GLU A 430 -3.55 10.82 13.72
CA GLU A 430 -4.63 9.90 13.35
C GLU A 430 -5.06 10.11 11.89
N LYS A 431 -5.14 11.36 11.44
CA LYS A 431 -5.42 11.70 10.03
C LYS A 431 -4.35 11.14 9.10
N MET A 432 -3.08 11.29 9.45
CA MET A 432 -1.99 10.73 8.64
C MET A 432 -2.06 9.21 8.55
N LEU A 433 -2.33 8.52 9.66
CA LEU A 433 -2.51 7.05 9.68
C LEU A 433 -3.70 6.62 8.82
N TYR A 434 -4.84 7.31 8.95
CA TYR A 434 -6.04 7.04 8.15
C TYR A 434 -5.80 7.25 6.65
N ALA A 435 -5.15 8.35 6.26
CA ALA A 435 -4.84 8.64 4.86
C ALA A 435 -3.88 7.60 4.28
N ASN A 436 -2.82 7.24 5.02
CA ASN A 436 -1.87 6.20 4.60
C ASN A 436 -2.55 4.85 4.39
N PHE A 437 -3.42 4.44 5.32
CA PHE A 437 -4.20 3.22 5.18
C PHE A 437 -5.05 3.22 3.88
N ASN A 438 -5.70 4.34 3.57
CA ASN A 438 -6.51 4.46 2.36
C ASN A 438 -5.65 4.43 1.07
N MET A 439 -4.48 5.06 1.06
CA MET A 439 -3.56 5.00 -0.09
C MET A 439 -2.86 3.65 -0.24
N LEU A 440 -2.83 2.86 0.83
CA LEU A 440 -2.40 1.46 0.83
C LEU A 440 -3.55 0.46 0.58
N THR A 441 -4.73 0.96 0.21
CA THR A 441 -5.91 0.14 -0.09
C THR A 441 -6.43 0.44 -1.50
N TRP A 442 -6.23 -0.53 -2.39
CA TRP A 442 -6.41 -0.44 -3.85
C TRP A 442 -7.23 -1.61 -4.38
N ILE A 443 -7.43 -1.73 -5.69
CA ILE A 443 -8.02 -2.97 -6.25
C ILE A 443 -7.00 -4.12 -6.26
N THR A 444 -7.50 -5.35 -6.09
CA THR A 444 -6.69 -6.59 -6.11
C THR A 444 -5.99 -6.79 -7.46
N SER A 445 -6.69 -6.58 -8.57
CA SER A 445 -6.13 -6.68 -9.92
C SER A 445 -7.01 -5.98 -10.96
N VAL A 446 -6.52 -5.86 -12.19
CA VAL A 446 -7.31 -5.32 -13.31
C VAL A 446 -8.61 -6.09 -13.61
N ASN A 447 -8.72 -7.34 -13.14
CA ASN A 447 -9.92 -8.19 -13.31
C ASN A 447 -10.69 -8.41 -11.99
N ASP A 448 -10.22 -7.83 -10.89
CA ASP A 448 -10.81 -7.98 -9.56
C ASP A 448 -10.72 -6.65 -8.82
N THR A 449 -11.85 -5.93 -8.80
CA THR A 449 -11.98 -4.60 -8.21
C THR A 449 -12.23 -4.64 -6.70
N THR A 450 -12.15 -5.81 -6.06
CA THR A 450 -12.29 -5.91 -4.61
C THR A 450 -11.13 -5.20 -3.89
N PRO A 451 -11.35 -4.66 -2.67
CA PRO A 451 -10.33 -3.91 -1.94
C PRO A 451 -9.17 -4.79 -1.51
N PHE A 452 -7.94 -4.37 -1.73
CA PHE A 452 -6.74 -5.09 -1.37
C PHE A 452 -5.91 -4.18 -0.47
N ASN A 453 -5.64 -4.60 0.76
CA ASN A 453 -4.90 -3.79 1.72
C ASN A 453 -3.46 -4.30 1.85
N VAL A 454 -2.49 -3.45 1.54
CA VAL A 454 -1.06 -3.78 1.69
C VAL A 454 -0.54 -3.08 2.94
N PRO A 455 0.08 -3.78 3.90
CA PRO A 455 0.36 -3.18 5.20
C PRO A 455 1.47 -2.13 5.17
N ASN A 456 2.47 -2.29 4.30
CA ASN A 456 3.44 -1.26 3.92
C ASN A 456 4.21 -1.67 2.65
N MET A 457 5.06 -0.77 2.15
CA MET A 457 5.84 -1.02 0.92
C MET A 457 6.78 -2.22 1.01
N ASN A 458 7.30 -2.58 2.18
CA ASN A 458 8.21 -3.73 2.31
C ASN A 458 7.50 -5.05 2.04
N TYR A 459 6.20 -5.09 2.35
CA TYR A 459 5.34 -6.24 2.18
C TYR A 459 4.56 -6.22 0.86
N MET A 460 4.55 -5.13 0.09
CA MET A 460 4.00 -5.13 -1.26
C MET A 460 4.66 -6.24 -2.11
N PRO A 461 3.87 -7.06 -2.84
CA PRO A 461 2.47 -6.91 -3.20
C PRO A 461 1.49 -7.65 -2.27
N ASP A 462 1.94 -8.17 -1.14
CA ASP A 462 1.18 -9.11 -0.33
C ASP A 462 0.27 -8.39 0.67
N MET A 463 -0.94 -8.93 0.82
CA MET A 463 -1.85 -8.62 1.90
C MET A 463 -1.69 -9.71 2.96
N TYR A 464 -1.34 -9.30 4.19
CA TYR A 464 -1.16 -10.19 5.34
C TYR A 464 -2.41 -10.13 6.22
N ASN A 465 -2.86 -11.29 6.72
CA ASN A 465 -4.14 -11.41 7.43
C ASN A 465 -4.21 -10.51 8.66
N ARG A 466 -3.21 -10.64 9.54
CA ARG A 466 -3.05 -9.87 10.78
C ARG A 466 -3.05 -8.38 10.54
N ASP A 467 -2.17 -7.91 9.65
CA ASP A 467 -2.04 -6.49 9.38
C ASP A 467 -3.32 -5.91 8.75
N CYS A 468 -3.93 -6.65 7.82
CA CYS A 468 -5.20 -6.29 7.21
C CYS A 468 -6.33 -6.23 8.24
N PHE A 469 -6.39 -7.20 9.16
CA PHE A 469 -7.34 -7.22 10.26
C PHE A 469 -7.21 -5.96 11.11
N PHE A 470 -6.05 -5.68 11.69
CA PHE A 470 -5.85 -4.51 12.57
C PHE A 470 -6.11 -3.19 11.84
N ALA A 471 -5.66 -3.06 10.59
CA ALA A 471 -5.86 -1.85 9.81
C ALA A 471 -7.34 -1.64 9.47
N ALA A 472 -8.03 -2.66 8.94
CA ALA A 472 -9.42 -2.53 8.51
C ALA A 472 -10.39 -2.31 9.68
N VAL A 473 -10.25 -3.07 10.77
CA VAL A 473 -11.14 -2.95 11.94
C VAL A 473 -10.99 -1.60 12.65
N SER A 474 -9.87 -0.89 12.47
CA SER A 474 -9.68 0.44 13.05
C SER A 474 -10.50 1.54 12.37
N THR A 475 -10.92 1.35 11.11
CA THR A 475 -11.56 2.42 10.31
C THR A 475 -13.07 2.54 10.48
N TYR A 476 -13.73 1.55 11.08
CA TYR A 476 -15.19 1.47 11.19
C TYR A 476 -15.94 1.57 9.85
N ASN A 477 -15.23 1.52 8.71
CA ASN A 477 -15.85 1.55 7.39
C ASN A 477 -16.51 0.20 7.10
N ARG A 478 -17.85 0.19 7.10
CA ARG A 478 -18.66 -1.03 6.95
C ARG A 478 -18.30 -1.81 5.68
N ASP A 479 -18.36 -1.15 4.53
CA ASP A 479 -18.22 -1.85 3.25
C ASP A 479 -16.79 -2.38 3.08
N LEU A 480 -15.79 -1.59 3.45
CA LEU A 480 -14.40 -2.04 3.42
C LEU A 480 -14.15 -3.23 4.36
N ASN A 481 -14.67 -3.18 5.59
CA ASN A 481 -14.54 -4.27 6.55
C ASN A 481 -15.18 -5.56 6.04
N LEU A 482 -16.39 -5.49 5.48
CA LEU A 482 -17.09 -6.66 4.97
C LEU A 482 -16.42 -7.22 3.71
N SER A 483 -15.95 -6.36 2.81
CA SER A 483 -15.27 -6.78 1.58
C SER A 483 -13.91 -7.44 1.83
N LEU A 484 -13.11 -6.92 2.76
CA LEU A 484 -11.84 -7.54 3.13
C LEU A 484 -12.06 -8.85 3.91
N TRP A 485 -13.03 -8.87 4.84
CA TRP A 485 -13.39 -10.09 5.57
C TRP A 485 -13.84 -11.22 4.62
N ASP A 486 -14.65 -10.90 3.61
CA ASP A 486 -15.09 -11.87 2.58
C ASP A 486 -13.94 -12.36 1.72
N GLN A 487 -12.98 -11.49 1.36
CA GLN A 487 -11.78 -11.91 0.63
C GLN A 487 -10.96 -12.92 1.42
N TRP A 488 -10.72 -12.69 2.71
CA TRP A 488 -10.08 -13.68 3.56
C TRP A 488 -10.91 -14.95 3.69
N ALA A 489 -12.25 -14.85 3.72
CA ALA A 489 -13.13 -16.02 3.74
C ALA A 489 -12.97 -16.92 2.50
N LYS A 490 -12.54 -16.37 1.34
CA LYS A 490 -12.25 -17.14 0.11
C LYS A 490 -10.99 -18.00 0.22
N THR A 491 -10.10 -17.69 1.17
CA THR A 491 -8.87 -18.48 1.42
C THR A 491 -9.11 -19.68 2.35
N GLN A 492 -10.35 -19.86 2.84
CA GLN A 492 -10.68 -20.93 3.77
C GLN A 492 -10.36 -22.31 3.18
N THR A 493 -9.49 -23.05 3.86
CA THR A 493 -9.11 -24.41 3.49
C THR A 493 -10.24 -25.41 3.74
N THR A 494 -10.11 -26.63 3.22
CA THR A 494 -11.06 -27.72 3.48
C THR A 494 -11.19 -28.07 4.97
N LYS A 495 -10.15 -27.85 5.77
CA LYS A 495 -10.18 -28.03 7.23
C LYS A 495 -10.82 -26.87 7.98
N GLY A 496 -11.05 -25.73 7.33
CA GLY A 496 -11.62 -24.51 7.94
C GLY A 496 -10.61 -23.43 8.32
N ALA A 497 -9.30 -23.68 8.17
CA ALA A 497 -8.24 -22.67 8.39
C ALA A 497 -8.34 -21.53 7.36
N ILE A 498 -8.10 -20.30 7.80
CA ILE A 498 -7.98 -19.10 6.95
C ILE A 498 -6.52 -18.90 6.53
N GLY A 499 -6.30 -18.44 5.31
CA GLY A 499 -4.97 -18.13 4.77
C GLY A 499 -4.31 -16.97 5.51
N THR A 500 -2.97 -16.95 5.48
CA THR A 500 -2.14 -15.95 6.16
C THR A 500 -1.71 -14.81 5.23
N ILE A 501 -1.60 -15.10 3.94
CA ILE A 501 -1.12 -14.18 2.90
C ILE A 501 -1.99 -14.32 1.66
N ILE A 502 -2.42 -13.22 1.06
CA ILE A 502 -2.93 -13.18 -0.30
C ILE A 502 -1.94 -12.40 -1.15
N THR A 503 -1.44 -13.04 -2.21
CA THR A 503 -0.60 -12.40 -3.22
C THR A 503 -1.44 -12.15 -4.47
N PRO A 504 -1.52 -10.91 -5.00
CA PRO A 504 -2.25 -10.61 -6.24
C PRO A 504 -1.85 -11.54 -7.38
N TYR A 505 -2.84 -12.00 -8.15
CA TYR A 505 -2.68 -12.97 -9.26
C TYR A 505 -2.21 -14.37 -8.87
N MET A 506 -1.81 -14.61 -7.63
CA MET A 506 -1.39 -15.94 -7.13
C MET A 506 -2.37 -16.51 -6.09
N GLY A 507 -3.15 -15.66 -5.44
CA GLY A 507 -4.07 -16.05 -4.38
C GLY A 507 -3.34 -16.34 -3.06
N SER A 508 -3.95 -17.19 -2.22
CA SER A 508 -3.34 -17.62 -0.95
C SER A 508 -2.77 -19.03 -1.08
N VAL A 509 -1.48 -19.17 -0.76
CA VAL A 509 -0.77 -20.45 -0.82
C VAL A 509 -0.31 -20.95 0.56
N GLU A 510 -0.60 -20.19 1.61
CA GLU A 510 -0.07 -20.40 2.96
C GLU A 510 -1.19 -20.28 3.99
N ALA A 511 -1.52 -21.40 4.63
CA ALA A 511 -2.40 -21.47 5.79
C ALA A 511 -1.63 -22.20 6.91
N LYS A 512 -1.32 -21.47 7.98
CA LYS A 512 -0.61 -21.96 9.16
C LYS A 512 -1.61 -22.09 10.32
N ASP A 513 -1.29 -22.91 11.31
CA ASP A 513 -1.97 -22.94 12.61
C ASP A 513 -1.48 -21.77 13.51
N ASN A 514 -1.47 -20.56 12.95
CA ASN A 514 -1.24 -19.31 13.67
C ASN A 514 -2.59 -18.59 13.98
N GLU A 515 -2.54 -17.34 14.45
CA GLU A 515 -3.69 -16.59 14.93
C GLU A 515 -4.67 -16.11 13.85
N ALA A 516 -4.33 -16.21 12.55
CA ALA A 516 -5.15 -15.67 11.45
C ALA A 516 -6.61 -16.15 11.47
N SER A 517 -6.84 -17.40 11.84
CA SER A 517 -8.20 -17.96 11.95
C SER A 517 -8.96 -17.45 13.18
N ILE A 518 -8.25 -17.13 14.27
CA ILE A 518 -8.83 -16.51 15.48
C ILE A 518 -9.18 -15.05 15.18
N GLU A 519 -8.26 -14.29 14.55
CA GLU A 519 -8.48 -12.91 14.13
C GLU A 519 -9.66 -12.78 13.16
N TRP A 520 -9.79 -13.69 12.20
CA TRP A 520 -10.93 -13.70 11.28
C TRP A 520 -12.28 -13.94 11.99
N LEU A 521 -12.30 -14.75 13.07
CA LEU A 521 -13.48 -14.91 13.93
C LEU A 521 -13.74 -13.67 14.80
N ILE A 522 -12.70 -13.02 15.34
CA ILE A 522 -12.82 -11.73 16.04
C ILE A 522 -13.45 -10.70 15.10
N TRP A 523 -12.98 -10.65 13.85
CA TRP A 523 -13.50 -9.75 12.83
C TRP A 523 -14.96 -10.03 12.51
N ALA A 524 -15.35 -11.30 12.38
CA ALA A 524 -16.75 -11.70 12.19
C ALA A 524 -17.64 -11.19 13.34
N MET A 525 -17.19 -11.36 14.59
CA MET A 525 -17.88 -10.89 15.78
C MET A 525 -18.00 -9.35 15.79
N LEU A 526 -16.92 -8.63 15.47
CA LEU A 526 -16.92 -7.17 15.39
C LEU A 526 -17.85 -6.67 14.28
N ASN A 527 -17.86 -7.30 13.10
CA ASN A 527 -18.75 -6.94 12.00
C ASN A 527 -20.22 -7.12 12.41
N LYS A 528 -20.56 -8.22 13.09
CA LYS A 528 -21.90 -8.44 13.64
C LYS A 528 -22.27 -7.37 14.68
N ARG A 529 -21.38 -7.07 15.64
CA ARG A 529 -21.62 -6.08 16.70
C ARG A 529 -21.77 -4.65 16.16
N ARG A 530 -20.88 -4.24 15.25
CA ARG A 530 -20.80 -2.85 14.76
C ARG A 530 -21.80 -2.55 13.65
N PHE A 531 -22.06 -3.51 12.76
CA PHE A 531 -22.82 -3.29 11.54
C PHE A 531 -24.15 -4.07 11.49
N GLY A 532 -24.47 -4.87 12.50
CA GLY A 532 -25.71 -5.63 12.57
C GLY A 532 -25.89 -6.65 11.44
N VAL A 533 -24.79 -7.07 10.80
CA VAL A 533 -24.84 -7.93 9.61
C VAL A 533 -25.04 -9.40 9.96
N GLN A 534 -25.70 -10.13 9.06
CA GLN A 534 -25.71 -11.58 9.06
C GLN A 534 -24.58 -12.10 8.18
N LEU A 535 -23.67 -12.88 8.77
CA LEU A 535 -22.54 -13.48 8.09
C LEU A 535 -22.80 -14.97 7.78
N PRO A 536 -22.20 -15.56 6.73
CA PRO A 536 -22.40 -16.96 6.34
C PRO A 536 -22.04 -17.94 7.47
N GLN A 537 -23.07 -18.47 8.15
CA GLN A 537 -22.89 -19.31 9.35
C GLN A 537 -22.08 -20.59 9.08
N GLU A 538 -22.29 -21.23 7.92
CA GLU A 538 -21.54 -22.43 7.54
C GLU A 538 -20.03 -22.17 7.40
N ARG A 539 -19.64 -20.99 6.91
CA ARG A 539 -18.22 -20.62 6.81
C ARG A 539 -17.63 -20.39 8.20
N ILE A 540 -18.35 -19.65 9.04
CA ILE A 540 -17.94 -19.39 10.42
C ILE A 540 -17.79 -20.72 11.17
N LYS A 541 -18.79 -21.61 11.09
CA LYS A 541 -18.77 -22.91 11.74
C LYS A 541 -17.52 -23.72 11.38
N ARG A 542 -17.15 -23.79 10.10
CA ARG A 542 -15.93 -24.53 9.70
C ARG A 542 -14.66 -23.97 10.34
N THR A 543 -14.54 -22.65 10.44
CA THR A 543 -13.39 -22.05 11.13
C THR A 543 -13.45 -22.24 12.64
N VAL A 544 -14.65 -22.22 13.25
CA VAL A 544 -14.83 -22.60 14.66
C VAL A 544 -14.38 -24.05 14.89
N ASP A 545 -14.85 -24.99 14.07
CA ASP A 545 -14.47 -26.40 14.16
C ASP A 545 -12.95 -26.55 14.00
N TYR A 546 -12.33 -25.82 13.05
CA TYR A 546 -10.88 -25.79 12.89
C TYR A 546 -10.16 -25.32 14.15
N VAL A 547 -10.50 -24.13 14.67
CA VAL A 547 -9.84 -23.53 15.84
C VAL A 547 -9.92 -24.45 17.06
N LEU A 548 -11.08 -25.04 17.31
CA LEU A 548 -11.27 -25.97 18.44
C LEU A 548 -10.46 -27.27 18.24
N ASN A 549 -10.47 -27.84 17.05
CA ASN A 549 -9.75 -29.09 16.76
C ASN A 549 -8.23 -28.88 16.67
N GLU A 550 -7.78 -27.74 16.20
CA GLU A 550 -6.36 -27.46 15.99
C GLU A 550 -5.68 -27.10 17.31
N PHE A 551 -6.33 -26.28 18.15
CA PHE A 551 -5.69 -25.69 19.33
C PHE A 551 -6.11 -26.31 20.67
N ASP A 552 -7.30 -26.93 20.76
CA ASP A 552 -7.83 -27.51 22.01
C ASP A 552 -8.68 -28.77 21.73
N SER A 553 -8.08 -29.73 21.00
CA SER A 553 -8.74 -30.96 20.53
C SER A 553 -9.26 -31.86 21.67
N ALA A 554 -8.59 -31.82 22.83
CA ALA A 554 -8.98 -32.56 24.02
C ALA A 554 -10.12 -31.88 24.80
N ALA A 555 -10.51 -30.65 24.41
CA ALA A 555 -11.42 -29.78 25.15
C ALA A 555 -11.02 -29.60 26.62
N ASP A 556 -9.70 -29.64 26.89
CA ASP A 556 -9.14 -29.52 28.23
C ASP A 556 -8.73 -28.08 28.56
N GLY A 557 -8.93 -27.14 27.63
CA GLY A 557 -8.60 -25.72 27.81
C GLY A 557 -7.11 -25.44 27.75
N ILE A 558 -6.29 -26.36 27.22
CA ILE A 558 -4.85 -26.21 27.06
C ILE A 558 -4.52 -26.03 25.57
N CYS A 559 -3.94 -24.88 25.23
CA CYS A 559 -3.59 -24.58 23.84
C CYS A 559 -2.38 -25.41 23.39
N ARG A 560 -2.49 -26.04 22.21
CA ARG A 560 -1.38 -26.76 21.55
C ARG A 560 -1.27 -26.30 20.10
N SER A 561 -0.13 -25.75 19.70
CA SER A 561 0.11 -25.29 18.31
C SER A 561 1.55 -25.55 17.85
N HIS A 562 1.77 -25.61 16.53
CA HIS A 562 3.09 -25.61 15.91
C HIS A 562 3.71 -24.20 15.88
N PHE A 563 2.91 -23.12 15.89
CA PHE A 563 3.41 -21.74 15.84
C PHE A 563 2.97 -20.91 17.06
N PRO A 564 3.72 -19.86 17.42
CA PRO A 564 3.21 -18.79 18.25
C PRO A 564 1.98 -18.14 17.58
N LEU A 565 0.92 -17.92 18.35
CA LEU A 565 -0.32 -17.24 17.91
C LEU A 565 -0.16 -15.72 18.03
N CYS A 566 0.89 -15.17 17.40
CA CYS A 566 1.22 -13.73 17.36
C CYS A 566 2.27 -13.43 16.26
N GLN A 567 2.76 -12.19 16.16
CA GLN A 567 3.79 -11.77 15.17
C GLN A 567 5.15 -12.48 15.22
N ILE A 568 5.37 -13.42 16.16
CA ILE A 568 6.59 -14.24 16.24
C ILE A 568 6.34 -15.61 15.58
N ASP A 569 5.71 -15.63 14.42
CA ASP A 569 5.27 -16.85 13.71
C ASP A 569 6.36 -17.48 12.82
N ILE A 570 7.61 -17.10 13.03
CA ILE A 570 8.80 -17.70 12.40
C ILE A 570 9.33 -18.93 13.15
N ILE A 571 8.81 -19.17 14.36
CA ILE A 571 9.20 -20.27 15.25
C ILE A 571 8.25 -21.43 15.02
N ASP A 572 8.78 -22.60 14.68
CA ASP A 572 8.02 -23.83 14.44
C ASP A 572 8.37 -24.90 15.49
N PHE A 573 7.35 -25.50 16.09
CA PHE A 573 7.46 -26.57 17.07
C PHE A 573 6.92 -27.88 16.51
N ASN A 574 7.77 -28.90 16.35
CA ASN A 574 7.33 -30.24 15.95
C ASN A 574 7.79 -31.31 16.95
N PRO A 575 6.86 -31.98 17.69
CA PRO A 575 5.40 -31.83 17.66
C PRO A 575 4.91 -30.51 18.28
N LYS A 576 3.59 -30.25 18.20
CA LYS A 576 2.92 -29.08 18.82
C LYS A 576 3.30 -28.89 20.29
N THR A 577 3.31 -27.64 20.74
CA THR A 577 3.67 -27.29 22.11
C THR A 577 2.58 -26.51 22.85
N ASP A 578 2.56 -26.65 24.18
CA ASP A 578 1.66 -25.96 25.15
C ASP A 578 2.42 -24.99 26.08
N ARG A 579 3.62 -24.58 25.64
CA ARG A 579 4.61 -23.92 26.49
C ARG A 579 4.60 -22.40 26.38
N LEU A 580 3.72 -21.84 25.56
CA LEU A 580 3.74 -20.42 25.19
C LEU A 580 2.60 -19.66 25.85
N ALA A 581 2.92 -18.56 26.53
CA ALA A 581 1.93 -17.73 27.23
C ALA A 581 0.90 -17.15 26.25
N VAL A 582 1.37 -16.52 25.17
CA VAL A 582 0.51 -15.93 24.14
C VAL A 582 -0.48 -16.92 23.54
N ASN A 583 -0.05 -18.17 23.27
CA ASN A 583 -0.93 -19.21 22.71
C ASN A 583 -2.07 -19.55 23.68
N GLN A 584 -1.73 -19.74 24.96
CA GLN A 584 -2.73 -20.05 25.98
C GLN A 584 -3.73 -18.91 26.16
N GLY A 585 -3.26 -17.65 26.16
CA GLY A 585 -4.14 -16.49 26.22
C GLY A 585 -5.01 -16.33 24.96
N MET A 586 -4.45 -16.56 23.76
CA MET A 586 -5.23 -16.49 22.52
C MET A 586 -6.31 -17.56 22.43
N LEU A 587 -6.11 -18.74 23.04
CA LEU A 587 -7.18 -19.72 23.20
C LEU A 587 -8.35 -19.18 24.04
N VAL A 588 -8.07 -18.43 25.12
CA VAL A 588 -9.12 -17.76 25.92
C VAL A 588 -9.94 -16.82 25.03
N ILE A 589 -9.27 -16.00 24.24
CA ILE A 589 -9.92 -15.07 23.31
C ILE A 589 -10.77 -15.82 22.29
N ALA A 590 -10.22 -16.85 21.66
CA ALA A 590 -10.95 -17.68 20.71
C ALA A 590 -12.23 -18.27 21.32
N LEU A 591 -12.15 -18.87 22.51
CA LEU A 591 -13.31 -19.48 23.18
C LEU A 591 -14.40 -18.43 23.51
N LYS A 592 -14.02 -17.24 23.97
CA LYS A 592 -14.96 -16.14 24.24
C LYS A 592 -15.62 -15.63 22.96
N VAL A 593 -14.85 -15.45 21.89
CA VAL A 593 -15.36 -15.02 20.57
C VAL A 593 -16.32 -16.04 19.99
N ILE A 594 -15.96 -17.33 20.04
CA ILE A 594 -16.80 -18.44 19.55
C ILE A 594 -18.14 -18.48 20.31
N LYS A 595 -18.11 -18.30 21.63
CA LYS A 595 -19.32 -18.21 22.46
C LYS A 595 -20.20 -17.03 22.03
N GLU A 596 -19.62 -15.84 21.87
CA GLU A 596 -20.34 -14.63 21.45
C GLU A 596 -20.94 -14.76 20.03
N LEU A 597 -20.26 -15.49 19.14
CA LEU A 597 -20.78 -15.81 17.81
C LEU A 597 -21.99 -16.75 17.84
N GLY A 598 -22.29 -17.36 18.99
CA GLY A 598 -23.48 -18.19 19.23
C GLY A 598 -23.22 -19.69 19.27
N PHE A 599 -21.96 -20.12 19.32
CA PHE A 599 -21.59 -21.54 19.42
C PHE A 599 -21.51 -21.98 20.88
N ASN A 600 -21.78 -23.27 21.12
CA ASN A 600 -21.84 -23.81 22.48
C ASN A 600 -20.43 -23.99 23.08
N ILE A 601 -20.03 -23.06 23.95
CA ILE A 601 -18.80 -23.13 24.76
C ILE A 601 -19.17 -22.93 26.23
N GLY A 602 -18.89 -23.94 27.06
CA GLY A 602 -19.16 -23.88 28.50
C GLY A 602 -18.21 -22.93 29.24
N ASP A 603 -18.73 -22.20 30.22
CA ASP A 603 -17.94 -21.24 31.03
C ASP A 603 -16.79 -21.93 31.77
N VAL A 604 -16.98 -23.15 32.24
CA VAL A 604 -15.95 -23.97 32.89
C VAL A 604 -14.70 -24.14 32.00
N ARG A 605 -14.89 -24.31 30.69
CA ARG A 605 -13.78 -24.45 29.74
C ARG A 605 -13.01 -23.13 29.59
N ILE A 606 -13.72 -22.00 29.51
CA ILE A 606 -13.13 -20.65 29.43
C ILE A 606 -12.36 -20.34 30.71
N GLU A 607 -12.97 -20.55 31.88
CA GLU A 607 -12.35 -20.32 33.19
C GLU A 607 -11.08 -21.16 33.39
N LYS A 608 -11.09 -22.41 32.90
CA LYS A 608 -9.90 -23.27 32.91
C LYS A 608 -8.79 -22.71 32.02
N ALA A 609 -9.12 -22.28 30.80
CA ALA A 609 -8.15 -21.67 29.89
C ALA A 609 -7.57 -20.35 30.45
N GLU A 610 -8.40 -19.51 31.09
CA GLU A 610 -7.96 -18.28 31.76
C GLU A 610 -6.97 -18.56 32.89
N ARG A 611 -7.26 -19.56 33.72
CA ARG A 611 -6.35 -19.99 34.79
C ARG A 611 -5.02 -20.45 34.21
N GLY A 612 -5.06 -21.25 33.15
CA GLY A 612 -3.86 -21.70 32.45
C GLY A 612 -3.02 -20.55 31.90
N TYR A 613 -3.64 -19.46 31.42
CA TYR A 613 -2.91 -18.26 31.00
C TYR A 613 -2.27 -17.53 32.19
N ARG A 614 -3.00 -17.36 33.30
CA ARG A 614 -2.46 -16.75 34.54
C ARG A 614 -1.29 -17.54 35.13
N GLU A 615 -1.26 -18.86 34.96
CA GLU A 615 -0.15 -19.73 35.42
C GLU A 615 1.18 -19.46 34.70
N PHE A 616 1.18 -18.73 33.58
CA PHE A 616 2.42 -18.27 32.94
C PHE A 616 3.07 -17.10 33.66
N TYR A 617 2.37 -16.43 34.57
CA TYR A 617 2.96 -15.34 35.35
C TYR A 617 3.89 -15.90 36.44
N ASP A 618 5.18 -15.56 36.35
CA ASP A 618 6.15 -15.89 37.38
C ASP A 618 6.23 -14.74 38.40
N VAL A 619 5.67 -14.97 39.59
CA VAL A 619 5.67 -13.98 40.69
C VAL A 619 7.08 -13.58 41.12
N LYS A 620 8.05 -14.50 41.05
CA LYS A 620 9.43 -14.23 41.47
C LYS A 620 10.16 -13.39 40.43
N ARG A 621 9.95 -13.68 39.14
CA ARG A 621 10.55 -12.91 38.03
C ARG A 621 9.76 -11.67 37.66
N LYS A 622 8.51 -11.56 38.12
CA LYS A 622 7.58 -10.46 37.87
C LYS A 622 7.20 -10.28 36.39
N HIS A 623 7.13 -11.33 35.60
CA HIS A 623 6.63 -11.24 34.22
C HIS A 623 5.95 -12.53 33.77
N LEU A 624 5.17 -12.45 32.70
CA LEU A 624 4.74 -13.61 31.93
C LEU A 624 5.94 -14.31 31.29
N ILE A 625 6.02 -15.62 31.44
CA ILE A 625 7.03 -16.46 30.80
C ILE A 625 6.63 -16.67 29.33
N TYR A 626 7.41 -16.15 28.38
CA TYR A 626 7.15 -16.38 26.95
C TYR A 626 7.14 -17.87 26.61
N ASP A 627 8.16 -18.61 27.03
CA ASP A 627 8.34 -20.05 26.83
C ASP A 627 8.74 -20.74 28.16
N LYS A 628 7.97 -21.73 28.62
CA LYS A 628 8.22 -22.43 29.90
C LYS A 628 9.62 -23.06 30.04
N LYS A 629 10.30 -23.41 28.94
CA LYS A 629 11.69 -23.92 28.95
C LYS A 629 12.73 -22.81 28.98
N TYR A 630 12.36 -21.60 28.55
CA TYR A 630 13.22 -20.43 28.52
C TYR A 630 12.57 -19.30 29.34
N PRO A 631 12.50 -19.45 30.67
CA PRO A 631 11.71 -18.57 31.54
C PRO A 631 12.23 -17.14 31.63
N ASP A 632 13.42 -16.87 31.09
CA ASP A 632 14.01 -15.53 31.05
C ASP A 632 13.76 -14.84 29.70
N LEU A 633 13.00 -15.46 28.79
CA LEU A 633 12.47 -14.82 27.59
C LEU A 633 11.15 -14.11 27.89
N ILE A 634 11.02 -12.90 27.35
CA ILE A 634 9.84 -12.05 27.50
C ILE A 634 9.50 -11.39 26.15
N SER A 635 8.20 -11.26 25.86
CA SER A 635 7.67 -10.60 24.68
C SER A 635 6.51 -9.69 25.03
N LEU A 636 6.41 -8.53 24.37
CA LEU A 636 5.23 -7.68 24.48
C LEU A 636 3.95 -8.40 24.00
N ASN A 637 4.09 -9.35 23.08
CA ASN A 637 2.96 -10.13 22.58
C ASN A 637 2.38 -11.08 23.64
N ASP A 638 3.09 -11.36 24.73
CA ASP A 638 2.54 -12.14 25.84
C ASP A 638 1.32 -11.45 26.47
N LEU A 639 1.22 -10.11 26.32
CA LEU A 639 0.08 -9.29 26.75
C LEU A 639 -0.96 -9.04 25.63
N GLU A 640 -0.75 -9.55 24.42
CA GLU A 640 -1.73 -9.40 23.32
C GLU A 640 -3.11 -9.98 23.69
N PRO A 641 -3.22 -11.15 24.36
CA PRO A 641 -4.50 -11.65 24.85
C PRO A 641 -5.16 -10.75 25.90
N GLU A 642 -4.37 -10.11 26.78
CA GLU A 642 -4.90 -9.15 27.74
C GLU A 642 -5.51 -7.94 27.01
N PHE A 643 -4.79 -7.39 26.03
CA PHE A 643 -5.30 -6.32 25.18
C PHE A 643 -6.60 -6.73 24.49
N PHE A 644 -6.66 -7.89 23.84
CA PHE A 644 -7.89 -8.37 23.18
C PHE A 644 -9.04 -8.54 24.18
N SER A 645 -8.79 -9.05 25.38
CA SER A 645 -9.83 -9.26 26.37
C SER A 645 -10.43 -7.94 26.87
N LEU A 646 -9.58 -6.94 27.12
CA LEU A 646 -10.00 -5.59 27.48
C LEU A 646 -10.74 -4.92 26.32
N TRP A 647 -10.18 -4.94 25.11
CA TRP A 647 -10.76 -4.28 23.94
C TRP A 647 -12.10 -4.90 23.51
N LEU A 648 -12.19 -6.22 23.47
CA LEU A 648 -13.36 -6.92 22.94
C LEU A 648 -14.44 -7.18 24.00
N PHE A 649 -14.07 -7.36 25.26
CA PHE A 649 -14.99 -7.80 26.31
C PHE A 649 -15.03 -6.91 27.54
N ASN A 650 -14.17 -5.88 27.62
CA ASN A 650 -14.00 -5.03 28.79
C ASN A 650 -13.81 -5.86 30.08
N LYS A 651 -13.01 -6.93 29.99
CA LYS A 651 -12.73 -7.85 31.09
C LYS A 651 -11.24 -8.19 31.11
N PRO A 652 -10.51 -7.90 32.18
CA PRO A 652 -9.11 -8.27 32.28
C PRO A 652 -8.95 -9.79 32.43
N LEU A 653 -7.88 -10.35 31.87
CA LEU A 653 -7.44 -11.72 32.12
C LEU A 653 -6.42 -11.74 33.26
N LEU A 654 -5.59 -10.71 33.36
CA LEU A 654 -4.53 -10.56 34.34
C LEU A 654 -4.90 -9.52 35.41
N THR A 655 -4.10 -9.41 36.46
CA THR A 655 -4.23 -8.29 37.41
C THR A 655 -3.40 -7.10 36.93
N ASP A 656 -3.78 -5.88 37.32
CA ASP A 656 -3.00 -4.66 37.01
C ASP A 656 -1.54 -4.81 37.44
N GLU A 657 -1.28 -5.42 38.61
CA GLU A 657 0.07 -5.69 39.10
C GLU A 657 0.86 -6.58 38.13
N MET A 658 0.26 -7.65 37.61
CA MET A 658 0.92 -8.54 36.65
C MET A 658 1.28 -7.81 35.35
N VAL A 659 0.37 -6.97 34.85
CA VAL A 659 0.56 -6.20 33.61
C VAL A 659 1.65 -5.15 33.77
N ILE A 660 1.58 -4.33 34.84
CA ILE A 660 2.58 -3.30 35.14
C ILE A 660 3.96 -3.93 35.31
N ASN A 661 4.05 -5.01 36.10
CA ASN A 661 5.30 -5.72 36.33
C ASN A 661 5.94 -6.27 35.04
N HIS A 662 5.13 -6.73 34.07
CA HIS A 662 5.64 -7.18 32.77
C HIS A 662 6.11 -5.98 31.93
N LEU A 663 5.31 -4.92 31.82
CA LEU A 663 5.63 -3.73 31.01
C LEU A 663 6.89 -3.00 31.50
N ASP A 664 7.10 -2.94 32.82
CA ASP A 664 8.30 -2.34 33.43
C ASP A 664 9.60 -3.04 33.03
N GLN A 665 9.52 -4.27 32.50
CA GLN A 665 10.67 -5.05 32.01
C GLN A 665 10.87 -4.94 30.50
N ILE A 666 9.91 -4.40 29.74
CA ILE A 666 10.01 -4.22 28.30
C ILE A 666 10.72 -2.88 28.00
N PRO A 667 11.84 -2.90 27.24
CA PRO A 667 12.48 -1.66 26.83
C PRO A 667 11.59 -0.90 25.82
N VAL A 668 11.40 0.40 26.05
CA VAL A 668 10.49 1.25 25.25
C VAL A 668 10.85 1.27 23.77
N LEU A 669 12.08 1.69 23.42
CA LEU A 669 12.59 1.72 22.05
C LEU A 669 14.12 1.66 22.06
N ASN A 670 14.71 1.02 21.05
CA ASN A 670 16.14 1.03 20.82
C ASN A 670 16.58 2.42 20.35
N LYS A 671 17.39 3.09 21.18
CA LYS A 671 18.03 4.35 20.81
C LYS A 671 19.23 4.10 19.91
N THR A 672 19.25 4.75 18.76
CA THR A 672 20.33 4.69 17.77
C THR A 672 20.78 6.11 17.49
N GLY A 673 22.08 6.40 17.65
CA GLY A 673 22.58 7.78 17.59
C GLY A 673 22.46 8.45 16.21
N ASN A 674 22.20 7.66 15.17
CA ASN A 674 22.04 8.10 13.79
C ASN A 674 20.59 8.00 13.29
N SER A 675 19.61 7.79 14.17
CA SER A 675 18.21 7.88 13.77
C SER A 675 17.75 9.34 13.61
N PRO A 676 16.61 9.57 12.92
CA PRO A 676 16.00 10.91 12.89
C PRO A 676 15.63 11.46 14.26
N HIS A 677 15.33 10.57 15.23
CA HIS A 677 14.92 10.89 16.59
C HIS A 677 15.66 10.00 17.62
N PRO A 678 16.96 10.23 17.86
CA PRO A 678 17.78 9.41 18.76
C PRO A 678 17.30 9.44 20.21
N GLU A 679 16.59 10.50 20.60
CA GLU A 679 15.99 10.70 21.92
C GLU A 679 14.87 9.70 22.22
N PHE A 680 14.09 9.35 21.20
CA PHE A 680 12.96 8.42 21.30
C PHE A 680 13.36 6.99 20.97
N GLY A 681 14.26 6.79 20.00
CA GLY A 681 14.60 5.46 19.46
C GLY A 681 13.71 5.06 18.29
N THR A 682 14.06 3.96 17.60
CA THR A 682 13.46 3.63 16.29
C THR A 682 12.75 2.29 16.21
N THR A 683 13.04 1.34 17.10
CA THR A 683 12.46 -0.01 17.06
C THR A 683 12.27 -0.55 18.46
N ALA A 684 11.11 -1.14 18.76
CA ALA A 684 10.93 -1.93 19.97
C ALA A 684 11.37 -3.38 19.69
N PRO A 685 12.08 -4.05 20.61
CA PRO A 685 12.41 -5.46 20.42
C PRO A 685 11.16 -6.32 20.71
N ILE A 686 10.84 -7.23 19.79
CA ILE A 686 9.62 -8.05 19.87
C ILE A 686 9.78 -9.22 20.86
N LEU A 687 10.95 -9.84 20.90
CA LEU A 687 11.30 -10.94 21.81
C LEU A 687 12.73 -10.74 22.31
N ILE A 688 12.92 -10.75 23.63
CA ILE A 688 14.21 -10.51 24.27
C ILE A 688 14.49 -11.53 25.37
N HIS A 689 15.77 -11.68 25.69
CA HIS A 689 16.27 -12.40 26.85
C HIS A 689 16.63 -11.41 27.95
N LEU A 690 16.01 -11.52 29.12
CA LEU A 690 16.36 -10.73 30.30
C LEU A 690 17.70 -11.18 30.87
N THR A 691 18.58 -10.23 31.15
CA THR A 691 19.94 -10.53 31.63
C THR A 691 20.30 -9.69 32.85
N LYS A 692 21.26 -10.18 33.65
CA LYS A 692 21.79 -9.45 34.81
C LYS A 692 22.81 -8.36 34.44
N TYR A 693 23.13 -8.19 33.15
CA TYR A 693 24.08 -7.18 32.70
C TYR A 693 23.47 -5.78 32.82
N LYS A 694 24.32 -4.74 32.77
CA LYS A 694 23.89 -3.33 32.91
C LYS A 694 22.75 -2.93 31.97
N LYS A 695 22.68 -3.53 30.78
CA LYS A 695 21.63 -3.28 29.78
C LYS A 695 20.26 -3.89 30.18
N GLY A 696 20.23 -4.87 31.07
CA GLY A 696 19.01 -5.56 31.52
C GLY A 696 18.46 -6.60 30.55
N TYR A 697 18.83 -6.55 29.27
CA TYR A 697 18.37 -7.49 28.24
C TYR A 697 19.42 -7.72 27.14
N ALA A 698 19.25 -8.83 26.42
CA ALA A 698 19.99 -9.19 25.22
C ALA A 698 19.01 -9.68 24.13
N TYR A 699 19.42 -9.54 22.87
CA TYR A 699 18.75 -10.24 21.77
C TYR A 699 19.03 -11.74 21.84
N LEU A 700 18.19 -12.51 21.17
CA LEU A 700 18.40 -13.95 21.00
C LEU A 700 19.77 -14.23 20.38
N SER A 701 20.37 -15.35 20.80
CA SER A 701 21.65 -15.81 20.28
C SER A 701 21.56 -17.29 19.92
N LYS A 702 22.47 -17.77 19.08
CA LYS A 702 22.57 -19.21 18.76
C LYS A 702 22.65 -20.11 20.01
N ASN A 703 23.17 -19.59 21.12
CA ASN A 703 23.33 -20.34 22.36
C ASN A 703 22.10 -20.30 23.28
N TYR A 704 21.15 -19.40 23.03
CA TYR A 704 19.95 -19.23 23.84
C TYR A 704 18.81 -18.67 23.00
N GLN A 705 18.05 -19.57 22.38
CA GLN A 705 16.83 -19.30 21.62
C GLN A 705 15.94 -20.56 21.61
N PRO A 706 14.62 -20.44 21.41
CA PRO A 706 13.68 -21.57 21.48
C PRO A 706 13.60 -22.44 20.23
N PHE A 707 14.38 -22.16 19.18
CA PHE A 707 14.38 -22.84 17.87
C PHE A 707 15.76 -23.24 17.36
#